data_AF-A0A971FL01-F1
#
_entry.id   AF-A0A971FL01-F1
#
_cell.length_a   1.000
_cell.length_b   1.000
_cell.length_c   1.000
_cell.angle_alpha   90.00
_cell.angle_beta   90.00
_cell.angle_gamma   90.00
#
_symmetry.space_group_name_H-M   'P 1'
#
loop_
_entity.id
_entity.type
_entity.pdbx_description
1 polymer ?
#
loop_
_entity_poly.entity_id
_entity_poly.type
_entity_poly.pdbx_seq_one_letter_code
_entity_poly.pdbx_strand_id
1 'polypeptide(L)'
;MKMNTRREFLKQGSALIAGASIFGSAAPLFAAGPQSVLFDRFVDPPRDYTLIPFWFLNDDLDETELCRQLDDYADHGVYGVVPHARIGLPRELAFMSDRWLHMIQVCVEHAAARDMRIILYDEGMYPSGSCAGRVVAADPRHATRCLERRRKSGTPGEDEEVVYEDDTFQYVNTRSMGTIRGVHYGMDDGEADAPPSADILNPEAVASFLHLTHDRHYEVLGDHFGKTVIAIFTDEPNPLGRGGKKGVKPWTWEFAPFLESCLGYDFMPHLAALWDDAVPEAERFRRDFERAVNSRLEQCYYKPYSDWCEEHGIALTGHPAGSMDIGTLKYFQMPGQDVVWRYLEPFQEKSLEGPHSTMGKCSSSAKINYGRSRNLNECFGAYGWEFTWEEMRWLTDWLLVRGVDMLSPHAFYYSVRGERRNERPPDVGPNNTWWDRYKPYADYCRRISWMNAVGTQVCDIAVLGSATRLPWRVARVLFEHQRDFNYIDTATLLDKAEITEAGLAIGAMNYTVLIVDGADTVEPGVVEALAPLMAAGRVIVYEDKVEELPAAVSGTDELLRVLDALAPPDLALEPACKDVRYRHVVLEGSDFYFVTNEGPDPVDARVTVAAHGPRTWWDPYAAKRMEDRAPDHLQIGPYESCILAVLDGPESE
;
A
#
# COMPACT_ATOMS: atom_id res chain seq x y z
N MET A 1 23.81 -30.04 28.80
CA MET A 1 22.90 -30.17 29.96
C MET A 1 21.50 -29.88 29.45
N LYS A 2 20.53 -30.76 29.76
CA LYS A 2 19.32 -31.03 28.95
C LYS A 2 18.36 -29.84 28.78
N MET A 3 17.86 -29.69 27.56
CA MET A 3 16.66 -28.93 27.19
C MET A 3 15.42 -29.53 27.86
N ASN A 4 14.55 -28.70 28.41
CA ASN A 4 13.20 -29.10 28.82
C ASN A 4 12.16 -28.40 27.94
N THR A 5 11.34 -29.22 27.29
CA THR A 5 10.27 -28.81 26.38
C THR A 5 8.91 -28.70 27.09
N ARG A 6 8.07 -27.87 26.47
CA ARG A 6 6.86 -27.19 26.93
C ARG A 6 5.60 -28.08 26.99
N ARG A 7 5.66 -29.27 27.62
CA ARG A 7 4.55 -30.27 27.52
C ARG A 7 4.08 -30.98 28.78
N GLU A 8 4.19 -30.36 29.95
CA GLU A 8 3.51 -30.85 31.17
C GLU A 8 2.99 -29.67 31.99
N PHE A 9 1.72 -29.30 31.84
CA PHE A 9 0.89 -28.76 32.94
C PHE A 9 -0.56 -28.61 32.47
N LEU A 10 -1.27 -29.73 32.35
CA LEU A 10 -2.73 -29.77 32.35
C LEU A 10 -3.15 -30.88 33.30
N LYS A 11 -4.12 -30.56 34.16
CA LYS A 11 -4.82 -31.40 35.17
C LYS A 11 -4.32 -31.24 36.61
N GLN A 12 -5.01 -30.40 37.38
CA GLN A 12 -5.71 -30.78 38.62
C GLN A 12 -6.28 -29.52 39.30
N GLY A 13 -7.55 -29.56 39.70
CA GLY A 13 -8.11 -28.57 40.63
C GLY A 13 -9.60 -28.25 40.48
N SER A 14 -10.47 -29.24 40.68
CA SER A 14 -11.90 -29.00 40.97
C SER A 14 -12.22 -29.47 42.38
N ALA A 15 -12.64 -28.56 43.28
CA ALA A 15 -13.69 -28.80 44.30
C ALA A 15 -13.90 -27.59 45.25
N LEU A 16 -15.09 -26.97 45.10
CA LEU A 16 -16.05 -26.50 46.12
C LEU A 16 -15.59 -25.79 47.41
N ILE A 17 -16.09 -24.54 47.59
CA ILE A 17 -16.80 -24.11 48.82
C ILE A 17 -18.05 -23.30 48.42
N ALA A 18 -19.16 -23.61 49.08
CA ALA A 18 -20.49 -23.04 48.90
C ALA A 18 -20.77 -21.84 49.82
N GLY A 19 -21.69 -20.97 49.41
CA GLY A 19 -22.63 -20.28 50.30
C GLY A 19 -22.61 -18.75 50.29
N ALA A 20 -23.56 -18.14 49.59
CA ALA A 20 -24.46 -17.10 50.13
C ALA A 20 -25.44 -16.64 49.02
N SER A 21 -26.73 -16.92 49.23
CA SER A 21 -27.83 -16.43 48.40
C SER A 21 -28.26 -15.05 48.90
N ILE A 22 -28.32 -14.06 48.02
CA ILE A 22 -29.13 -12.85 48.20
C ILE A 22 -29.97 -12.68 46.93
N PHE A 23 -31.29 -12.75 47.10
CA PHE A 23 -32.29 -12.50 46.07
C PHE A 23 -32.26 -11.02 45.66
N GLY A 24 -32.06 -10.76 44.37
CA GLY A 24 -32.34 -9.49 43.71
C GLY A 24 -32.83 -9.78 42.30
N SER A 25 -34.07 -9.38 41.99
CA SER A 25 -34.73 -9.63 40.71
C SER A 25 -33.96 -8.98 39.55
N ALA A 26 -33.26 -9.79 38.76
CA ALA A 26 -32.77 -9.40 37.45
C ALA A 26 -33.90 -9.62 36.43
N ALA A 27 -34.28 -8.56 35.72
CA ALA A 27 -35.02 -8.67 34.47
C ALA A 27 -34.24 -9.57 33.50
N PRO A 28 -34.90 -10.31 32.58
CA PRO A 28 -34.18 -11.21 31.70
C PRO A 28 -33.22 -10.39 30.82
N LEU A 29 -31.91 -10.63 30.98
CA LEU A 29 -30.95 -10.32 29.93
C LEU A 29 -31.38 -11.16 28.73
N PHE A 30 -31.95 -10.51 27.72
CA PHE A 30 -32.03 -11.11 26.39
C PHE A 30 -30.59 -11.37 25.97
N ALA A 31 -30.21 -12.65 25.86
CA ALA A 31 -28.98 -13.03 25.20
C ALA A 31 -29.09 -12.52 23.76
N ALA A 32 -28.30 -11.50 23.44
CA ALA A 32 -28.22 -10.94 22.11
C ALA A 32 -27.77 -12.06 21.16
N GLY A 33 -28.52 -12.31 20.07
CA GLY A 33 -28.17 -13.35 19.10
C GLY A 33 -26.83 -13.07 18.40
N PRO A 34 -26.28 -14.02 17.63
CA PRO A 34 -25.01 -13.86 16.90
C PRO A 34 -24.98 -12.58 16.03
N GLN A 35 -26.14 -12.20 15.47
CA GLN A 35 -26.31 -11.02 14.63
C GLN A 35 -26.16 -9.68 15.37
N SER A 36 -26.58 -9.59 16.65
CA SER A 36 -26.30 -8.39 17.46
C SER A 36 -24.82 -8.27 17.79
N VAL A 37 -24.14 -9.40 18.04
CA VAL A 37 -22.70 -9.41 18.37
C VAL A 37 -21.83 -8.94 17.19
N LEU A 38 -22.23 -9.24 15.95
CA LEU A 38 -21.51 -8.76 14.76
C LEU A 38 -21.71 -7.26 14.54
N PHE A 39 -22.94 -6.76 14.64
CA PHE A 39 -23.21 -5.32 14.52
C PHE A 39 -22.59 -4.52 15.66
N ASP A 40 -22.57 -5.04 16.89
CA ASP A 40 -21.92 -4.36 18.03
C ASP A 40 -20.40 -4.23 17.81
N ARG A 41 -19.74 -5.26 17.25
CA ARG A 41 -18.33 -5.19 16.84
C ARG A 41 -18.11 -4.25 15.66
N PHE A 42 -19.06 -4.14 14.74
CA PHE A 42 -19.02 -3.14 13.69
C PHE A 42 -19.13 -1.71 14.26
N VAL A 43 -19.98 -1.47 15.25
CA VAL A 43 -20.16 -0.14 15.85
C VAL A 43 -18.87 0.37 16.51
N ASP A 44 -18.14 -0.50 17.21
CA ASP A 44 -16.84 -0.19 17.81
C ASP A 44 -15.81 -1.32 17.55
N PRO A 45 -15.13 -1.29 16.39
CA PRO A 45 -14.15 -2.30 16.03
C PRO A 45 -12.86 -2.17 16.88
N PRO A 46 -12.02 -3.22 16.93
CA PRO A 46 -10.72 -3.15 17.61
C PRO A 46 -9.88 -1.95 17.16
N ARG A 47 -9.10 -1.37 18.09
CA ARG A 47 -8.26 -0.19 17.84
C ARG A 47 -7.17 -0.43 16.79
N ASP A 48 -6.79 -1.69 16.56
CA ASP A 48 -5.79 -2.09 15.55
C ASP A 48 -6.15 -1.65 14.12
N TYR A 49 -7.42 -1.35 13.84
CA TYR A 49 -7.91 -0.91 12.52
C TYR A 49 -8.06 0.61 12.39
N THR A 50 -7.51 1.37 13.34
CA THR A 50 -7.51 2.85 13.31
C THR A 50 -6.72 3.44 12.13
N LEU A 51 -6.90 4.73 11.90
CA LEU A 51 -6.01 5.54 11.05
C LEU A 51 -4.62 5.62 11.69
N ILE A 52 -3.57 5.63 10.88
CA ILE A 52 -2.19 5.79 11.36
C ILE A 52 -1.54 6.97 10.61
N PRO A 53 -1.89 8.22 10.93
CA PRO A 53 -1.36 9.38 10.23
C PRO A 53 0.15 9.55 10.39
N PHE A 54 0.75 10.14 9.36
CA PHE A 54 2.07 10.73 9.47
C PHE A 54 2.04 11.89 10.46
N TRP A 55 2.86 11.79 11.49
CA TRP A 55 3.04 12.84 12.47
C TRP A 55 4.36 13.55 12.21
N PHE A 56 4.28 14.74 11.61
CA PHE A 56 5.44 15.53 11.22
C PHE A 56 6.08 16.15 12.44
N LEU A 57 7.14 15.51 12.93
CA LEU A 57 8.05 16.02 13.95
C LEU A 57 8.95 17.05 13.28
N ASN A 58 8.51 18.31 13.29
CA ASN A 58 9.04 19.37 12.43
C ASN A 58 9.47 20.64 13.19
N ASP A 59 9.63 20.61 14.50
CA ASP A 59 10.04 21.76 15.33
C ASP A 59 10.93 21.28 16.50
N ASP A 60 11.33 22.18 17.40
CA ASP A 60 11.99 21.75 18.64
C ASP A 60 11.00 20.93 19.49
N LEU A 61 11.30 19.64 19.64
CA LEU A 61 10.40 18.67 20.26
C LEU A 61 10.46 18.77 21.79
N ASP A 62 9.29 18.78 22.41
CA ASP A 62 9.09 18.79 23.86
C ASP A 62 8.29 17.56 24.28
N GLU A 63 8.77 16.85 25.31
CA GLU A 63 8.15 15.60 25.78
C GLU A 63 6.69 15.78 26.20
N THR A 64 6.36 16.91 26.85
CA THR A 64 5.00 17.19 27.32
C THR A 64 4.08 17.43 26.14
N GLU A 65 4.53 18.17 25.12
CA GLU A 65 3.74 18.41 23.92
C GLU A 65 3.55 17.14 23.07
N LEU A 66 4.59 16.31 22.93
CA LEU A 66 4.48 14.99 22.27
C LEU A 66 3.40 14.13 22.94
N CYS A 67 3.45 14.04 24.27
CA CYS A 67 2.48 13.32 25.07
C CYS A 67 1.06 13.91 24.94
N ARG A 68 0.93 15.24 25.00
CA ARG A 68 -0.36 15.93 24.86
C ARG A 68 -1.00 15.69 23.49
N GLN A 69 -0.20 15.72 22.41
CA GLN A 69 -0.69 15.46 21.06
C GLN A 69 -1.16 14.02 20.90
N LEU A 70 -0.43 13.03 21.44
CA LEU A 70 -0.89 11.63 21.43
C LEU A 70 -2.21 11.43 22.22
N ASP A 71 -2.39 12.14 23.34
CA ASP A 71 -3.65 12.14 24.09
C ASP A 71 -4.80 12.70 23.25
N ASP A 72 -4.55 13.84 22.61
CA ASP A 72 -5.51 14.50 21.73
C ASP A 72 -5.88 13.59 20.53
N TYR A 73 -4.91 12.86 19.96
CA TYR A 73 -5.18 11.92 18.86
C TYR A 73 -6.09 10.77 19.32
N ALA A 74 -5.82 10.20 20.49
CA ALA A 74 -6.64 9.13 21.06
C ALA A 74 -8.07 9.61 21.37
N ASP A 75 -8.21 10.82 21.91
CA ASP A 75 -9.52 11.46 22.17
C ASP A 75 -10.30 11.70 20.86
N HIS A 76 -9.59 11.85 19.73
CA HIS A 76 -10.16 11.99 18.38
C HIS A 76 -10.24 10.67 17.60
N GLY A 77 -10.10 9.51 18.25
CA GLY A 77 -10.28 8.19 17.65
C GLY A 77 -9.11 7.69 16.78
N VAL A 78 -7.96 8.36 16.85
CA VAL A 78 -6.73 7.96 16.20
C VAL A 78 -5.85 7.23 17.21
N TYR A 79 -5.65 5.93 17.01
CA TYR A 79 -4.91 5.07 17.92
C TYR A 79 -3.60 4.55 17.33
N GLY A 80 -3.05 5.25 16.34
CA GLY A 80 -1.69 5.01 15.90
C GLY A 80 -1.12 6.19 15.14
N VAL A 81 0.21 6.26 15.02
CA VAL A 81 0.90 7.31 14.26
C VAL A 81 2.18 6.79 13.61
N VAL A 82 2.64 7.50 12.58
CA VAL A 82 3.98 7.37 12.00
C VAL A 82 4.81 8.61 12.39
N PRO A 83 5.61 8.58 13.48
CA PRO A 83 6.47 9.71 13.83
C PRO A 83 7.53 9.90 12.74
N HIS A 84 7.45 11.02 12.01
CA HIS A 84 8.25 11.28 10.82
C HIS A 84 9.06 12.57 11.04
N ALA A 85 10.38 12.47 10.98
CA ALA A 85 11.26 13.64 11.01
C ALA A 85 11.00 14.52 9.78
N ARG A 86 10.86 15.84 9.95
CA ARG A 86 10.56 16.74 8.82
C ARG A 86 11.33 18.04 8.93
N ILE A 87 11.41 18.76 7.81
CA ILE A 87 12.10 20.03 7.76
C ILE A 87 11.59 20.99 8.84
N GLY A 88 12.52 21.59 9.58
CA GLY A 88 12.20 22.49 10.69
C GLY A 88 12.65 21.98 12.05
N LEU A 89 13.16 20.73 12.13
CA LEU A 89 13.93 20.25 13.27
C LEU A 89 15.20 21.10 13.44
N PRO A 90 15.58 21.46 14.67
CA PRO A 90 16.81 22.19 14.91
C PRO A 90 18.04 21.26 14.75
N ARG A 91 19.21 21.80 14.42
CA ARG A 91 20.41 20.99 14.04
C ARG A 91 20.92 20.10 15.17
N GLU A 92 20.70 20.49 16.41
CA GLU A 92 21.00 19.69 17.60
C GLU A 92 20.07 18.47 17.78
N LEU A 93 18.96 18.41 17.03
CA LEU A 93 18.04 17.28 16.97
C LEU A 93 18.17 16.57 15.61
N ALA A 94 19.39 16.17 15.28
CA ALA A 94 19.69 15.42 14.06
C ALA A 94 19.06 14.03 14.07
N PHE A 95 18.65 13.53 12.90
CA PHE A 95 18.08 12.19 12.74
C PHE A 95 19.05 11.10 13.23
N MET A 96 18.53 10.11 13.95
CA MET A 96 19.29 9.05 14.62
C MET A 96 20.35 9.54 15.65
N SER A 97 20.24 10.77 16.16
CA SER A 97 21.00 11.21 17.35
C SER A 97 20.39 10.62 18.63
N ASP A 98 21.14 10.61 19.74
CA ASP A 98 20.61 10.15 21.03
C ASP A 98 19.39 10.98 21.48
N ARG A 99 19.40 12.29 21.22
CA ARG A 99 18.25 13.17 21.52
C ARG A 99 17.03 12.81 20.66
N TRP A 100 17.23 12.50 19.38
CA TRP A 100 16.14 12.03 18.51
C TRP A 100 15.56 10.70 18.99
N LEU A 101 16.42 9.71 19.26
CA LEU A 101 16.01 8.40 19.74
C LEU A 101 15.27 8.49 21.07
N HIS A 102 15.69 9.37 21.97
CA HIS A 102 14.97 9.67 23.22
C HIS A 102 13.56 10.21 22.96
N MET A 103 13.38 11.16 22.03
CA MET A 103 12.05 11.69 21.70
C MET A 103 11.14 10.60 21.12
N ILE A 104 11.66 9.72 20.25
CA ILE A 104 10.90 8.58 19.73
C ILE A 104 10.55 7.59 20.86
N GLN A 105 11.46 7.34 21.80
CA GLN A 105 11.19 6.51 22.97
C GLN A 105 10.04 7.05 23.80
N VAL A 106 10.01 8.36 24.08
CA VAL A 106 8.90 9.02 24.78
C VAL A 106 7.58 8.79 24.04
N CYS A 107 7.55 8.97 22.72
CA CYS A 107 6.36 8.70 21.92
C CYS A 107 5.89 7.25 22.03
N VAL A 108 6.80 6.28 21.93
CA VAL A 108 6.49 4.84 21.96
C VAL A 108 6.01 4.41 23.35
N GLU A 109 6.66 4.84 24.42
CA GLU A 109 6.26 4.50 25.79
C GLU A 109 4.88 5.08 26.13
N HIS A 110 4.62 6.32 25.72
CA HIS A 110 3.34 6.98 25.95
C HIS A 110 2.20 6.38 25.13
N ALA A 111 2.49 5.99 23.88
CA ALA A 111 1.58 5.24 23.02
C ALA A 111 1.25 3.85 23.60
N ALA A 112 2.25 3.16 24.14
CA ALA A 112 2.07 1.85 24.78
C ALA A 112 1.10 1.93 25.97
N ALA A 113 1.21 2.97 26.80
CA ALA A 113 0.32 3.20 27.93
C ALA A 113 -1.16 3.45 27.55
N ARG A 114 -1.43 3.74 26.26
CA ARG A 114 -2.75 4.09 25.72
C ARG A 114 -3.32 3.08 24.75
N ASP A 115 -2.65 1.94 24.57
CA ASP A 115 -2.99 0.95 23.56
C ASP A 115 -3.02 1.55 22.15
N MET A 116 -2.03 2.38 21.84
CA MET A 116 -1.80 2.92 20.51
C MET A 116 -0.74 2.09 19.75
N ARG A 117 -0.66 2.28 18.44
CA ARG A 117 0.32 1.64 17.56
C ARG A 117 1.28 2.67 16.97
N ILE A 118 2.52 2.27 16.78
CA ILE A 118 3.56 3.07 16.13
C ILE A 118 4.05 2.31 14.92
N ILE A 119 4.13 3.00 13.80
CA ILE A 119 4.95 2.60 12.67
C ILE A 119 6.16 3.53 12.70
N LEU A 120 7.36 2.97 12.80
CA LEU A 120 8.58 3.79 12.73
C LEU A 120 8.81 4.19 11.27
N TYR A 121 9.35 5.38 11.05
CA TYR A 121 9.77 5.82 9.73
C TYR A 121 11.28 5.61 9.59
N ASP A 122 11.73 4.99 8.50
CA ASP A 122 13.10 4.46 8.39
C ASP A 122 14.19 5.47 8.02
N GLU A 123 13.79 6.70 7.74
CA GLU A 123 14.65 7.70 7.13
C GLU A 123 14.45 9.10 7.75
N GLY A 124 15.40 10.01 7.54
CA GLY A 124 15.23 11.40 7.93
C GLY A 124 14.08 12.08 7.18
N MET A 125 13.97 11.83 5.87
CA MET A 125 12.79 12.16 5.05
C MET A 125 12.72 11.10 3.93
N TYR A 126 12.72 11.48 2.66
CA TYR A 126 12.63 10.54 1.54
C TYR A 126 13.57 10.94 0.40
N PRO A 127 14.00 10.00 -0.47
CA PRO A 127 13.71 8.56 -0.44
C PRO A 127 14.49 7.80 0.64
N SER A 128 13.97 6.64 1.05
CA SER A 128 14.60 5.76 2.03
C SER A 128 15.91 5.13 1.55
N GLY A 129 16.83 4.87 2.49
CA GLY A 129 18.05 4.07 2.29
C GLY A 129 19.36 4.74 2.67
N SER A 130 19.33 5.99 3.15
CA SER A 130 20.50 6.86 3.31
C SER A 130 20.78 7.31 4.76
N CYS A 131 19.82 7.18 5.67
CA CYS A 131 19.89 7.63 7.07
C CYS A 131 20.32 9.10 7.20
N ALA A 132 19.62 10.03 6.54
CA ALA A 132 19.94 11.45 6.45
C ALA A 132 21.38 11.70 5.94
N GLY A 133 21.81 10.90 4.96
CA GLY A 133 23.15 10.92 4.36
C GLY A 133 24.25 10.24 5.19
N ARG A 134 23.92 9.67 6.36
CA ARG A 134 24.91 9.04 7.24
C ARG A 134 25.52 7.76 6.67
N VAL A 135 24.81 7.07 5.79
CA VAL A 135 25.35 5.86 5.11
C VAL A 135 26.56 6.23 4.23
N VAL A 136 26.46 7.33 3.48
CA VAL A 136 27.56 7.84 2.66
C VAL A 136 28.67 8.47 3.52
N ALA A 137 28.31 9.08 4.65
CA ALA A 137 29.29 9.60 5.60
C ALA A 137 30.12 8.48 6.27
N ALA A 138 29.51 7.31 6.49
CA ALA A 138 30.19 6.14 7.05
C ALA A 138 31.20 5.53 6.05
N ASP A 139 30.83 5.45 4.78
CA ASP A 139 31.74 5.09 3.69
C ASP A 139 31.37 5.82 2.39
N PRO A 140 32.24 6.68 1.83
CA PRO A 140 31.99 7.38 0.58
C PRO A 140 31.74 6.47 -0.63
N ARG A 141 32.08 5.16 -0.56
CA ARG A 141 31.78 4.16 -1.60
C ARG A 141 30.32 3.74 -1.62
N HIS A 142 29.57 4.00 -0.54
CA HIS A 142 28.12 3.75 -0.48
C HIS A 142 27.28 4.82 -1.17
N ALA A 143 27.87 5.87 -1.74
CA ALA A 143 27.14 6.89 -2.49
C ALA A 143 26.46 6.29 -3.74
N THR A 144 25.24 6.73 -4.04
CA THR A 144 24.49 6.26 -5.21
C THR A 144 25.27 6.38 -6.51
N ARG A 145 25.23 5.33 -7.33
CA ARG A 145 25.92 5.24 -8.61
C ARG A 145 24.95 5.19 -9.78
N CYS A 146 25.49 5.46 -10.97
CA CYS A 146 24.75 5.45 -12.21
C CYS A 146 25.66 5.09 -13.39
N LEU A 147 25.04 4.61 -14.48
CA LEU A 147 25.66 4.44 -15.78
C LEU A 147 25.47 5.72 -16.60
N GLU A 148 26.58 6.38 -16.91
CA GLU A 148 26.64 7.57 -17.74
C GLU A 148 27.19 7.22 -19.13
N ARG A 149 26.49 7.65 -20.19
CA ARG A 149 26.98 7.57 -21.57
C ARG A 149 27.65 8.88 -21.97
N ARG A 150 28.96 8.85 -22.23
CA ARG A 150 29.73 10.03 -22.67
C ARG A 150 30.51 9.75 -23.94
N ARG A 151 30.73 10.78 -24.77
CA ARG A 151 31.61 10.67 -25.95
C ARG A 151 33.01 10.28 -25.47
N LYS A 152 33.67 9.39 -26.21
CA LYS A 152 35.05 8.97 -25.94
C LYS A 152 35.95 10.19 -25.72
N SER A 153 36.39 10.37 -24.48
CA SER A 153 37.29 11.46 -24.10
C SER A 153 38.03 11.11 -22.81
N GLY A 154 39.36 11.00 -22.90
CA GLY A 154 40.24 10.86 -21.75
C GLY A 154 40.13 9.55 -20.97
N THR A 155 40.83 9.53 -19.83
CA THR A 155 40.87 8.44 -18.85
C THR A 155 39.75 8.65 -17.82
N PRO A 156 39.07 7.59 -17.32
CA PRO A 156 38.10 7.72 -16.23
C PRO A 156 38.72 8.39 -14.99
N GLY A 157 37.89 9.06 -14.20
CA GLY A 157 38.29 9.59 -12.89
C GLY A 157 38.64 8.47 -11.89
N GLU A 158 39.24 8.82 -10.76
CA GLU A 158 39.69 7.84 -9.74
C GLU A 158 38.56 7.00 -9.12
N ASP A 159 37.32 7.52 -9.10
CA ASP A 159 36.11 6.83 -8.60
C ASP A 159 35.14 6.47 -9.77
N GLU A 160 35.70 6.28 -10.96
CA GLU A 160 34.95 5.90 -12.16
C GLU A 160 35.47 4.59 -12.76
N GLU A 161 34.56 3.81 -13.32
CA GLU A 161 34.87 2.57 -14.03
C GLU A 161 34.28 2.63 -15.44
N VAL A 162 35.12 2.39 -16.45
CA VAL A 162 34.63 2.19 -17.82
C VAL A 162 34.06 0.78 -17.91
N VAL A 163 32.74 0.69 -18.02
CA VAL A 163 31.98 -0.56 -18.11
C VAL A 163 32.09 -1.15 -19.51
N TYR A 164 31.91 -0.31 -20.52
CA TYR A 164 31.94 -0.72 -21.93
C TYR A 164 32.31 0.46 -22.84
N GLU A 165 32.76 0.15 -24.05
CA GLU A 165 33.01 1.14 -25.09
C GLU A 165 32.52 0.65 -26.45
N ASP A 166 31.82 1.52 -27.20
CA ASP A 166 31.52 1.31 -28.62
C ASP A 166 32.40 2.22 -29.50
N ASP A 167 32.12 2.41 -30.79
CA ASP A 167 32.95 3.26 -31.66
C ASP A 167 32.93 4.75 -31.28
N THR A 168 31.88 5.22 -30.62
CA THR A 168 31.60 6.64 -30.36
C THR A 168 31.60 7.01 -28.87
N PHE A 169 31.13 6.10 -28.01
CA PHE A 169 30.82 6.36 -26.61
C PHE A 169 31.60 5.44 -25.66
N GLN A 170 31.80 5.94 -24.44
CA GLN A 170 32.14 5.16 -23.24
C GLN A 170 30.93 5.15 -22.32
N TYR A 171 30.66 3.99 -21.74
CA TYR A 171 29.64 3.78 -20.72
C TYR A 171 30.36 3.65 -19.39
N VAL A 172 30.09 4.58 -18.47
CA VAL A 172 30.91 4.77 -17.27
C VAL A 172 30.06 4.67 -16.03
N ASN A 173 30.46 3.79 -15.13
CA ASN A 173 29.94 3.70 -13.78
C ASN A 173 30.55 4.83 -12.93
N THR A 174 29.73 5.77 -12.48
CA THR A 174 30.13 6.99 -11.77
C THR A 174 29.06 7.37 -10.74
N ARG A 175 29.33 8.35 -9.87
CA ARG A 175 28.33 8.83 -8.91
C ARG A 175 27.15 9.49 -9.63
N SER A 176 25.93 9.18 -9.17
CA SER A 176 24.71 9.86 -9.66
C SER A 176 24.62 11.30 -9.16
N MET A 177 25.31 11.63 -8.06
CA MET A 177 25.18 12.88 -7.31
C MET A 177 23.75 13.11 -6.80
N GLY A 178 22.97 12.03 -6.65
CA GLY A 178 21.65 12.07 -6.05
C GLY A 178 21.71 12.45 -4.57
N THR A 179 20.62 13.05 -4.10
CA THR A 179 20.41 13.44 -2.71
C THR A 179 19.11 12.85 -2.19
N ILE A 180 18.91 12.99 -0.87
CA ILE A 180 17.62 12.86 -0.22
C ILE A 180 17.20 14.23 0.34
N ARG A 181 15.92 14.41 0.68
CA ARG A 181 15.52 15.60 1.43
C ARG A 181 16.03 15.49 2.87
N GLY A 182 16.50 16.60 3.45
CA GLY A 182 16.96 16.65 4.83
C GLY A 182 15.99 17.34 5.77
N VAL A 183 16.17 17.09 7.07
CA VAL A 183 15.24 17.53 8.14
C VAL A 183 15.52 18.93 8.70
N HIS A 184 16.54 19.61 8.19
CA HIS A 184 16.92 20.94 8.61
C HIS A 184 16.76 21.93 7.47
N TYR A 185 16.50 23.21 7.77
CA TYR A 185 16.49 24.26 6.75
C TYR A 185 17.85 24.33 6.02
N GLY A 186 17.81 24.44 4.69
CA GLY A 186 18.99 24.42 3.83
C GLY A 186 19.35 23.03 3.28
N MET A 187 18.56 21.99 3.62
CA MET A 187 18.78 20.60 3.22
C MET A 187 17.69 20.03 2.29
N ASP A 188 16.81 20.85 1.72
CA ASP A 188 15.78 20.41 0.78
C ASP A 188 16.34 20.21 -0.65
N ASP A 189 15.51 19.72 -1.56
CA ASP A 189 15.85 19.47 -2.97
C ASP A 189 16.53 20.69 -3.62
N GLY A 190 17.76 20.50 -4.09
CA GLY A 190 18.54 21.55 -4.76
C GLY A 190 19.24 22.54 -3.84
N GLU A 191 19.09 22.39 -2.52
CA GLU A 191 19.82 23.19 -1.54
C GLU A 191 21.23 22.63 -1.27
N ALA A 192 22.13 23.48 -0.78
CA ALA A 192 23.56 23.16 -0.69
C ALA A 192 23.88 22.07 0.35
N ASP A 193 23.07 21.94 1.41
CA ASP A 193 23.29 20.96 2.48
C ASP A 193 22.42 19.71 2.30
N ALA A 194 21.78 19.51 1.14
CA ALA A 194 20.97 18.33 0.86
C ALA A 194 21.80 17.05 1.05
N PRO A 195 21.38 16.09 1.90
CA PRO A 195 22.19 14.93 2.20
C PRO A 195 22.37 14.02 0.98
N PRO A 196 23.56 13.42 0.77
CA PRO A 196 23.78 12.51 -0.35
C PRO A 196 22.95 11.24 -0.20
N SER A 197 22.43 10.72 -1.32
CA SER A 197 21.73 9.43 -1.33
C SER A 197 22.72 8.25 -1.35
N ALA A 198 22.30 7.14 -0.74
CA ALA A 198 23.05 5.90 -0.74
C ALA A 198 22.66 4.97 -1.90
N ASP A 199 23.59 4.10 -2.30
CA ASP A 199 23.40 3.11 -3.36
C ASP A 199 22.58 1.92 -2.87
N ILE A 200 21.26 1.97 -3.04
CA ILE A 200 20.35 0.88 -2.65
C ILE A 200 20.46 -0.37 -3.55
N LEU A 201 21.30 -0.35 -4.59
CA LEU A 201 21.66 -1.54 -5.38
C LEU A 201 22.95 -2.22 -4.87
N ASN A 202 23.62 -1.60 -3.88
CA ASN A 202 24.80 -2.13 -3.22
C ASN A 202 24.42 -2.76 -1.85
N PRO A 203 24.64 -4.07 -1.65
CA PRO A 203 24.27 -4.74 -0.40
C PRO A 203 25.04 -4.23 0.82
N GLU A 204 26.28 -3.74 0.67
CA GLU A 204 27.05 -3.17 1.80
C GLU A 204 26.48 -1.82 2.26
N ALA A 205 26.00 -1.02 1.31
CA ALA A 205 25.34 0.25 1.60
C ALA A 205 24.00 0.02 2.32
N VAL A 206 23.20 -0.95 1.87
CA VAL A 206 21.94 -1.30 2.54
C VAL A 206 22.18 -1.92 3.92
N ALA A 207 23.17 -2.79 4.08
CA ALA A 207 23.54 -3.30 5.41
C ALA A 207 23.94 -2.16 6.37
N SER A 208 24.67 -1.16 5.85
CA SER A 208 25.01 0.04 6.62
C SER A 208 23.78 0.88 6.97
N PHE A 209 22.80 0.99 6.06
CA PHE A 209 21.53 1.65 6.33
C PHE A 209 20.78 0.97 7.47
N LEU A 210 20.55 -0.34 7.38
CA LEU A 210 19.88 -1.13 8.42
C LEU A 210 20.60 -0.99 9.77
N HIS A 211 21.93 -1.04 9.78
CA HIS A 211 22.70 -0.86 11.01
C HIS A 211 22.53 0.53 11.63
N LEU A 212 22.51 1.58 10.80
CA LEU A 212 22.44 2.96 11.29
C LEU A 212 21.04 3.40 11.71
N THR A 213 19.98 2.73 11.23
CA THR A 213 18.58 3.08 11.53
C THR A 213 17.86 1.98 12.31
N HIS A 214 17.75 0.79 11.74
CA HIS A 214 16.94 -0.30 12.26
C HIS A 214 17.51 -0.87 13.57
N ASP A 215 18.80 -1.23 13.57
CA ASP A 215 19.46 -1.73 14.77
C ASP A 215 19.41 -0.68 15.89
N ARG A 216 19.62 0.61 15.55
CA ARG A 216 19.55 1.72 16.51
C ARG A 216 18.17 1.91 17.11
N HIS A 217 17.11 1.77 16.32
CA HIS A 217 15.74 1.73 16.82
C HIS A 217 15.51 0.53 17.74
N TYR A 218 15.94 -0.66 17.33
CA TYR A 218 15.74 -1.87 18.12
C TYR A 218 16.51 -1.85 19.45
N GLU A 219 17.73 -1.31 19.47
CA GLU A 219 18.53 -1.15 20.69
C GLU A 219 17.82 -0.32 21.77
N VAL A 220 17.05 0.70 21.37
CA VAL A 220 16.35 1.60 22.29
C VAL A 220 14.93 1.13 22.58
N LEU A 221 14.25 0.53 21.59
CA LEU A 221 12.80 0.29 21.62
C LEU A 221 12.44 -1.20 21.60
N GLY A 222 13.40 -2.12 21.62
CA GLY A 222 13.20 -3.55 21.37
C GLY A 222 12.12 -4.21 22.23
N ASP A 223 11.92 -3.76 23.48
CA ASP A 223 10.85 -4.26 24.35
C ASP A 223 9.42 -3.96 23.85
N HIS A 224 9.28 -2.99 22.94
CA HIS A 224 8.02 -2.55 22.33
C HIS A 224 7.77 -3.14 20.93
N PHE A 225 8.77 -3.78 20.30
CA PHE A 225 8.63 -4.41 18.99
C PHE A 225 7.64 -5.58 19.03
N GLY A 226 6.79 -5.66 17.99
CA GLY A 226 5.71 -6.63 17.89
C GLY A 226 4.53 -6.37 18.84
N LYS A 227 4.55 -5.25 19.56
CA LYS A 227 3.48 -4.82 20.48
C LYS A 227 2.98 -3.44 20.09
N THR A 228 3.70 -2.40 20.54
CA THR A 228 3.37 -0.99 20.25
C THR A 228 3.98 -0.60 18.92
N VAL A 229 5.25 -0.95 18.68
CA VAL A 229 5.88 -0.81 17.37
C VAL A 229 5.47 -2.02 16.54
N ILE A 230 4.66 -1.80 15.50
CA ILE A 230 4.09 -2.88 14.68
C ILE A 230 4.74 -3.01 13.30
N ALA A 231 5.37 -1.94 12.82
CA ALA A 231 5.97 -1.91 11.50
C ALA A 231 7.05 -0.82 11.39
N ILE A 232 7.84 -0.90 10.32
CA ILE A 232 8.68 0.20 9.82
C ILE A 232 8.22 0.55 8.40
N PHE A 233 8.09 1.84 8.13
CA PHE A 233 7.68 2.42 6.86
C PHE A 233 8.89 2.78 6.01
N THR A 234 8.89 2.31 4.76
CA THR A 234 9.84 2.71 3.73
C THR A 234 9.17 3.53 2.63
N ASP A 235 9.82 4.60 2.16
CA ASP A 235 9.22 5.65 1.33
C ASP A 235 10.04 5.88 0.05
N GLU A 236 9.39 5.63 -1.09
CA GLU A 236 9.89 5.81 -2.46
C GLU A 236 11.38 5.45 -2.70
N PRO A 237 11.88 4.24 -2.35
CA PRO A 237 13.29 3.90 -2.60
C PRO A 237 13.71 4.16 -4.06
N ASN A 238 14.73 5.02 -4.25
CA ASN A 238 15.11 5.51 -5.57
C ASN A 238 16.57 5.14 -5.91
N PRO A 239 16.82 4.26 -6.91
CA PRO A 239 18.15 3.81 -7.28
C PRO A 239 19.11 4.90 -7.79
N LEU A 240 18.64 6.11 -8.09
CA LEU A 240 19.45 7.24 -8.55
C LEU A 240 19.52 8.40 -7.55
N GLY A 241 18.73 8.35 -6.48
CA GLY A 241 18.49 9.49 -5.60
C GLY A 241 17.73 10.64 -6.29
N ARG A 242 17.44 11.70 -5.54
CA ARG A 242 16.76 12.90 -6.05
C ARG A 242 17.76 13.88 -6.64
N GLY A 243 17.35 14.64 -7.66
CA GLY A 243 18.15 15.76 -8.18
C GLY A 243 19.50 15.42 -8.82
N GLY A 244 19.80 14.13 -9.06
CA GLY A 244 21.06 13.67 -9.61
C GLY A 244 21.28 14.02 -11.09
N LYS A 245 22.37 13.48 -11.66
CA LYS A 245 22.73 13.63 -13.08
C LYS A 245 21.56 13.27 -14.01
N LYS A 246 21.35 14.09 -15.04
CA LYS A 246 20.27 13.87 -16.03
C LYS A 246 20.69 12.87 -17.10
N GLY A 247 19.75 12.05 -17.56
CA GLY A 247 19.95 11.14 -18.69
C GLY A 247 20.84 9.94 -18.40
N VAL A 248 21.11 9.63 -17.13
CA VAL A 248 21.85 8.44 -16.69
C VAL A 248 20.90 7.28 -16.42
N LYS A 249 21.43 6.06 -16.22
CA LYS A 249 20.65 4.86 -15.86
C LYS A 249 21.10 4.30 -14.51
N PRO A 250 20.23 3.65 -13.72
CA PRO A 250 20.62 2.99 -12.47
C PRO A 250 21.78 2.03 -12.69
N TRP A 251 22.77 2.04 -11.78
CA TRP A 251 23.93 1.16 -11.86
C TRP A 251 24.60 1.05 -10.49
N THR A 252 25.42 0.03 -10.30
CA THR A 252 26.22 -0.16 -9.09
C THR A 252 27.52 -0.92 -9.42
N TRP A 253 28.41 -1.04 -8.44
CA TRP A 253 29.58 -1.90 -8.55
C TRP A 253 29.19 -3.35 -8.82
N GLU A 254 29.97 -4.04 -9.66
CA GLU A 254 29.75 -5.46 -10.00
C GLU A 254 28.39 -5.76 -10.66
N PHE A 255 27.73 -4.74 -11.23
CA PHE A 255 26.44 -4.94 -11.86
C PHE A 255 26.51 -5.65 -13.22
N ALA A 256 27.60 -5.50 -13.98
CA ALA A 256 27.77 -6.18 -15.27
C ALA A 256 27.69 -7.72 -15.18
N PRO A 257 28.44 -8.42 -14.30
CA PRO A 257 28.31 -9.87 -14.15
C PRO A 257 26.93 -10.29 -13.61
N PHE A 258 26.32 -9.46 -12.75
CA PHE A 258 24.94 -9.69 -12.30
C PHE A 258 23.95 -9.63 -13.47
N LEU A 259 24.09 -8.64 -14.35
CA LEU A 259 23.20 -8.42 -15.49
C LEU A 259 23.25 -9.62 -16.46
N GLU A 260 24.45 -10.13 -16.75
CA GLU A 260 24.62 -11.33 -17.58
C GLU A 260 23.99 -12.56 -16.92
N SER A 261 24.21 -12.77 -15.62
CA SER A 261 23.60 -13.88 -14.88
C SER A 261 22.08 -13.78 -14.79
N CYS A 262 21.53 -12.58 -14.64
CA CYS A 262 20.09 -12.34 -14.49
C CYS A 262 19.35 -12.50 -15.81
N LEU A 263 19.96 -12.09 -16.92
CA LEU A 263 19.34 -12.12 -18.25
C LEU A 263 19.66 -13.38 -19.05
N GLY A 264 20.73 -14.09 -18.69
CA GLY A 264 21.20 -15.28 -19.40
C GLY A 264 21.96 -15.00 -20.70
N TYR A 265 22.37 -13.75 -20.94
CA TYR A 265 23.18 -13.34 -22.10
C TYR A 265 24.01 -12.09 -21.80
N ASP A 266 25.08 -11.86 -22.57
CA ASP A 266 25.92 -10.66 -22.45
C ASP A 266 25.16 -9.41 -22.93
N PHE A 267 24.82 -8.53 -22.00
CA PHE A 267 24.10 -7.28 -22.27
C PHE A 267 25.02 -6.13 -22.67
N MET A 268 26.34 -6.20 -22.42
CA MET A 268 27.25 -5.07 -22.61
C MET A 268 27.23 -4.50 -24.05
N PRO A 269 27.17 -5.34 -25.12
CA PRO A 269 27.06 -4.85 -26.49
C PRO A 269 25.75 -4.09 -26.80
N HIS A 270 24.75 -4.19 -25.93
CA HIS A 270 23.41 -3.64 -26.14
C HIS A 270 23.14 -2.35 -25.35
N LEU A 271 24.12 -1.82 -24.59
CA LEU A 271 23.93 -0.64 -23.74
C LEU A 271 23.42 0.60 -24.49
N ALA A 272 23.77 0.77 -25.77
CA ALA A 272 23.27 1.88 -26.59
C ALA A 272 21.73 1.94 -26.66
N ALA A 273 21.06 0.79 -26.61
CA ALA A 273 19.60 0.68 -26.63
C ALA A 273 18.94 1.46 -25.49
N LEU A 274 19.62 1.63 -24.35
CA LEU A 274 19.07 2.36 -23.20
C LEU A 274 18.86 3.86 -23.47
N TRP A 275 19.49 4.40 -24.53
CA TRP A 275 19.37 5.80 -24.93
C TRP A 275 18.84 6.02 -26.35
N ASP A 276 19.06 5.07 -27.27
CA ASP A 276 18.80 5.28 -28.69
C ASP A 276 17.65 4.39 -29.19
N ASP A 277 16.55 5.00 -29.63
CA ASP A 277 15.38 4.29 -30.19
C ASP A 277 15.66 3.62 -31.54
N ALA A 278 16.71 4.07 -32.24
CA ALA A 278 17.10 3.53 -33.54
C ALA A 278 17.78 2.15 -33.44
N VAL A 279 18.16 1.72 -32.23
CA VAL A 279 18.76 0.40 -32.02
C VAL A 279 17.70 -0.68 -32.26
N PRO A 280 17.96 -1.69 -33.11
CA PRO A 280 17.04 -2.81 -33.27
C PRO A 280 16.71 -3.44 -31.92
N GLU A 281 15.42 -3.69 -31.66
CA GLU A 281 14.94 -4.31 -30.42
C GLU A 281 15.20 -3.46 -29.16
N ALA A 282 15.40 -2.14 -29.29
CA ALA A 282 15.70 -1.24 -28.16
C ALA A 282 14.70 -1.36 -27.00
N GLU A 283 13.41 -1.48 -27.30
CA GLU A 283 12.37 -1.66 -26.28
C GLU A 283 12.54 -2.95 -25.48
N ARG A 284 12.89 -4.06 -26.14
CA ARG A 284 13.17 -5.33 -25.46
C ARG A 284 14.34 -5.16 -24.49
N PHE A 285 15.44 -4.57 -24.97
CA PHE A 285 16.63 -4.37 -24.14
C PHE A 285 16.39 -3.44 -22.95
N ARG A 286 15.56 -2.41 -23.09
CA ARG A 286 15.15 -1.55 -21.97
C ARG A 286 14.34 -2.32 -20.94
N ARG A 287 13.37 -3.13 -21.37
CA ARG A 287 12.58 -3.99 -20.47
C ARG A 287 13.45 -5.00 -19.74
N ASP A 288 14.38 -5.65 -20.44
CA ASP A 288 15.33 -6.59 -19.83
C ASP A 288 16.21 -5.89 -18.78
N PHE A 289 16.74 -4.71 -19.12
CA PHE A 289 17.54 -3.92 -18.19
C PHE A 289 16.75 -3.46 -16.95
N GLU A 290 15.52 -2.96 -17.14
CA GLU A 290 14.61 -2.59 -16.05
C GLU A 290 14.30 -3.79 -15.15
N ARG A 291 14.03 -4.97 -15.73
CA ARG A 291 13.83 -6.21 -14.96
C ARG A 291 15.06 -6.56 -14.13
N ALA A 292 16.26 -6.42 -14.67
CA ALA A 292 17.49 -6.71 -13.93
C ALA A 292 17.75 -5.68 -12.82
N VAL A 293 17.54 -4.38 -13.07
CA VAL A 293 17.63 -3.34 -12.02
C VAL A 293 16.64 -3.63 -10.90
N ASN A 294 15.39 -3.96 -11.22
CA ASN A 294 14.38 -4.32 -10.23
C ASN A 294 14.77 -5.57 -9.46
N SER A 295 15.25 -6.64 -10.13
CA SER A 295 15.74 -7.85 -9.46
C SER A 295 16.89 -7.55 -8.50
N ARG A 296 17.82 -6.66 -8.88
CA ARG A 296 18.91 -6.24 -7.99
C ARG A 296 18.41 -5.43 -6.80
N LEU A 297 17.49 -4.50 -7.02
CA LEU A 297 16.86 -3.73 -5.95
C LEU A 297 16.13 -4.65 -4.97
N GLU A 298 15.40 -5.63 -5.46
CA GLU A 298 14.77 -6.65 -4.61
C GLU A 298 15.79 -7.41 -3.75
N GLN A 299 16.89 -7.87 -4.35
CA GLN A 299 17.93 -8.64 -3.66
C GLN A 299 18.72 -7.82 -2.64
N CYS A 300 18.99 -6.54 -2.94
CA CYS A 300 19.84 -5.70 -2.10
C CYS A 300 19.07 -4.88 -1.07
N TYR A 301 17.84 -4.46 -1.39
CA TYR A 301 17.05 -3.56 -0.54
C TYR A 301 15.86 -4.27 0.09
N TYR A 302 14.87 -4.67 -0.71
CA TYR A 302 13.58 -5.12 -0.17
C TYR A 302 13.67 -6.44 0.59
N LYS A 303 14.40 -7.43 0.07
CA LYS A 303 14.52 -8.73 0.73
C LYS A 303 15.22 -8.63 2.08
N PRO A 304 16.46 -8.10 2.22
CA PRO A 304 17.13 -8.05 3.51
C PRO A 304 16.39 -7.18 4.53
N TYR A 305 15.71 -6.13 4.07
CA TYR A 305 14.84 -5.32 4.92
C TYR A 305 13.63 -6.14 5.43
N SER A 306 12.91 -6.80 4.53
CA SER A 306 11.82 -7.70 4.91
C SER A 306 12.27 -8.77 5.90
N ASP A 307 13.39 -9.43 5.63
CA ASP A 307 13.96 -10.45 6.52
C ASP A 307 14.25 -9.86 7.90
N TRP A 308 14.86 -8.66 7.97
CA TRP A 308 15.13 -7.97 9.24
C TRP A 308 13.82 -7.69 10.01
N CYS A 309 12.78 -7.18 9.35
CA CYS A 309 11.49 -6.94 10.01
C CYS A 309 10.86 -8.22 10.57
N GLU A 310 10.86 -9.31 9.79
CA GLU A 310 10.34 -10.61 10.22
C GLU A 310 11.12 -11.18 11.41
N GLU A 311 12.45 -11.09 11.39
CA GLU A 311 13.32 -11.54 12.49
C GLU A 311 13.07 -10.77 13.80
N HIS A 312 12.62 -9.52 13.71
CA HIS A 312 12.32 -8.65 14.85
C HIS A 312 10.82 -8.59 15.19
N GLY A 313 9.99 -9.41 14.55
CA GLY A 313 8.57 -9.58 14.89
C GLY A 313 7.67 -8.40 14.53
N ILE A 314 8.05 -7.61 13.52
CA ILE A 314 7.28 -6.48 13.01
C ILE A 314 7.10 -6.57 11.49
N ALA A 315 6.24 -5.73 10.92
CA ALA A 315 6.03 -5.69 9.48
C ALA A 315 6.95 -4.68 8.76
N LEU A 316 7.38 -5.00 7.55
CA LEU A 316 7.71 -4.00 6.55
C LEU A 316 6.41 -3.43 5.96
N THR A 317 6.28 -2.11 5.96
CA THR A 317 5.20 -1.36 5.31
C THR A 317 5.75 -0.13 4.57
N GLY A 318 4.85 0.69 4.00
CA GLY A 318 5.19 1.81 3.13
C GLY A 318 4.91 1.49 1.67
N HIS A 319 5.65 2.10 0.75
CA HIS A 319 5.40 1.91 -0.68
C HIS A 319 6.65 2.03 -1.54
N PRO A 320 6.67 1.33 -2.70
CA PRO A 320 7.65 1.56 -3.76
C PRO A 320 7.45 2.94 -4.42
N ALA A 321 8.40 3.34 -5.27
CA ALA A 321 8.35 4.63 -5.96
C ALA A 321 7.30 4.71 -7.09
N GLY A 322 6.97 3.58 -7.73
CA GLY A 322 6.01 3.54 -8.82
C GLY A 322 4.59 3.16 -8.36
N SER A 323 3.59 3.90 -8.85
CA SER A 323 2.16 3.66 -8.59
C SER A 323 1.66 2.26 -9.00
N MET A 324 2.38 1.59 -9.91
CA MET A 324 2.03 0.27 -10.45
C MET A 324 2.97 -0.84 -9.98
N ASP A 325 3.89 -0.57 -9.05
CA ASP A 325 4.91 -1.51 -8.59
C ASP A 325 4.32 -2.54 -7.61
N ILE A 326 3.54 -3.49 -8.14
CA ILE A 326 2.94 -4.57 -7.35
C ILE A 326 3.95 -5.69 -7.02
N GLY A 327 4.95 -5.90 -7.89
CA GLY A 327 5.88 -7.04 -7.76
C GLY A 327 6.79 -6.97 -6.55
N THR A 328 7.22 -5.77 -6.17
CA THR A 328 8.05 -5.53 -4.98
C THR A 328 7.25 -5.70 -3.68
N LEU A 329 5.93 -5.55 -3.72
CA LEU A 329 5.05 -5.69 -2.55
C LEU A 329 5.04 -7.10 -1.95
N LYS A 330 5.61 -8.10 -2.63
CA LYS A 330 5.81 -9.45 -2.06
C LYS A 330 6.64 -9.46 -0.78
N TYR A 331 7.57 -8.52 -0.65
CA TYR A 331 8.44 -8.37 0.53
C TYR A 331 7.77 -7.62 1.68
N PHE A 332 6.60 -7.02 1.47
CA PHE A 332 5.91 -6.24 2.50
C PHE A 332 4.94 -7.15 3.25
N GLN A 333 5.09 -7.25 4.57
CA GLN A 333 4.10 -7.92 5.42
C GLN A 333 2.80 -7.10 5.50
N MET A 334 2.89 -5.78 5.30
CA MET A 334 1.76 -4.86 5.14
C MET A 334 1.98 -4.02 3.85
N PRO A 335 1.66 -4.58 2.67
CA PRO A 335 1.91 -3.92 1.39
C PRO A 335 1.13 -2.60 1.29
N GLY A 336 1.76 -1.57 0.70
CA GLY A 336 1.14 -0.26 0.58
C GLY A 336 1.47 0.47 -0.73
N GLN A 337 0.74 1.55 -0.93
CA GLN A 337 0.85 2.52 -2.03
C GLN A 337 0.56 3.92 -1.48
N ASP A 338 0.65 4.96 -2.29
CA ASP A 338 0.33 6.34 -1.91
C ASP A 338 -0.75 6.96 -2.82
N VAL A 339 -1.40 8.03 -2.35
CA VAL A 339 -2.31 8.90 -3.10
C VAL A 339 -2.02 10.33 -2.66
N VAL A 340 -1.14 10.99 -3.41
CA VAL A 340 -0.58 12.30 -3.11
C VAL A 340 -0.64 13.21 -4.34
N TRP A 341 -0.18 14.46 -4.22
CA TRP A 341 0.01 15.41 -5.34
C TRP A 341 -1.24 15.72 -6.18
N ARG A 342 -2.43 15.54 -5.61
CA ARG A 342 -3.70 15.62 -6.37
C ARG A 342 -3.70 14.69 -7.59
N TYR A 343 -3.02 13.54 -7.53
CA TYR A 343 -3.09 12.55 -8.61
C TYR A 343 -4.52 12.06 -8.84
N LEU A 344 -5.30 11.97 -7.76
CA LEU A 344 -6.72 11.65 -7.78
C LEU A 344 -7.52 12.82 -7.25
N GLU A 345 -8.65 13.13 -7.89
CA GLU A 345 -9.55 14.18 -7.45
C GLU A 345 -11.02 13.77 -7.69
N PRO A 346 -11.96 14.27 -6.86
CA PRO A 346 -13.38 14.02 -7.07
C PRO A 346 -13.83 14.41 -8.47
N PHE A 347 -14.62 13.54 -9.09
CA PHE A 347 -15.32 13.79 -10.35
C PHE A 347 -14.40 14.05 -11.56
N GLN A 348 -13.14 13.60 -11.51
CA GLN A 348 -12.18 13.72 -12.61
C GLN A 348 -11.83 12.35 -13.20
N GLU A 349 -11.60 12.31 -14.51
CA GLU A 349 -11.25 11.09 -15.25
C GLU A 349 -9.97 10.42 -14.74
N LYS A 350 -8.98 11.21 -14.31
CA LYS A 350 -7.71 10.71 -13.73
C LYS A 350 -7.88 9.81 -12.50
N SER A 351 -9.06 9.80 -11.89
CA SER A 351 -9.38 8.90 -10.78
C SER A 351 -9.75 7.48 -11.22
N LEU A 352 -9.89 7.25 -12.53
CA LEU A 352 -10.06 5.95 -13.17
C LEU A 352 -9.03 5.72 -14.29
N GLU A 353 -8.42 6.79 -14.82
CA GLU A 353 -7.46 6.74 -15.92
C GLU A 353 -6.01 6.95 -15.49
N GLY A 354 -5.10 6.22 -16.15
CA GLY A 354 -3.66 6.35 -15.97
C GLY A 354 -3.10 5.51 -14.82
N PRO A 355 -1.77 5.57 -14.61
CA PRO A 355 -1.09 4.70 -13.65
C PRO A 355 -1.55 4.93 -12.21
N HIS A 356 -1.87 6.18 -11.84
CA HIS A 356 -2.26 6.55 -10.48
C HIS A 356 -3.64 5.99 -10.08
N SER A 357 -4.54 5.73 -11.02
CA SER A 357 -5.86 5.16 -10.69
C SER A 357 -5.78 3.72 -10.16
N THR A 358 -4.63 3.06 -10.32
CA THR A 358 -4.42 1.67 -9.92
C THR A 358 -4.02 1.50 -8.45
N MET A 359 -3.56 2.56 -7.78
CA MET A 359 -2.86 2.49 -6.48
C MET A 359 -3.69 1.84 -5.36
N GLY A 360 -5.00 2.15 -5.28
CA GLY A 360 -5.89 1.54 -4.30
C GLY A 360 -6.12 0.03 -4.51
N LYS A 361 -6.11 -0.44 -5.78
CA LYS A 361 -6.21 -1.87 -6.12
C LYS A 361 -4.85 -2.58 -6.07
N CYS A 362 -3.76 -1.86 -6.30
CA CYS A 362 -2.41 -2.40 -6.24
C CYS A 362 -2.08 -2.96 -4.85
N SER A 363 -2.24 -2.15 -3.79
CA SER A 363 -1.96 -2.60 -2.42
C SER A 363 -2.96 -3.66 -1.93
N SER A 364 -4.25 -3.52 -2.26
CA SER A 364 -5.27 -4.49 -1.85
C SER A 364 -5.12 -5.84 -2.57
N SER A 365 -4.76 -5.85 -3.85
CA SER A 365 -4.47 -7.08 -4.59
C SER A 365 -3.19 -7.74 -4.10
N ALA A 366 -2.13 -6.97 -3.80
CA ALA A 366 -0.91 -7.51 -3.21
C ALA A 366 -1.19 -8.23 -1.88
N LYS A 367 -2.00 -7.63 -0.99
CA LYS A 367 -2.41 -8.30 0.25
C LYS A 367 -3.00 -9.67 0.00
N ILE A 368 -3.88 -9.78 -0.98
CA ILE A 368 -4.56 -11.03 -1.34
C ILE A 368 -3.57 -12.04 -1.93
N ASN A 369 -2.79 -11.63 -2.93
CA ASN A 369 -1.82 -12.48 -3.64
C ASN A 369 -0.75 -13.08 -2.70
N TYR A 370 -0.40 -12.34 -1.64
CA TYR A 370 0.61 -12.74 -0.67
C TYR A 370 0.03 -13.21 0.68
N GLY A 371 -1.30 -13.32 0.80
CA GLY A 371 -1.96 -13.79 2.02
C GLY A 371 -1.68 -12.93 3.26
N ARG A 372 -1.55 -11.61 3.08
CA ARG A 372 -1.27 -10.65 4.15
C ARG A 372 -2.56 -10.26 4.88
N SER A 373 -2.44 -9.88 6.15
CA SER A 373 -3.59 -9.51 6.98
C SER A 373 -4.06 -8.07 6.80
N ARG A 374 -3.17 -7.17 6.36
CA ARG A 374 -3.42 -5.74 6.19
C ARG A 374 -2.77 -5.20 4.93
N ASN A 375 -3.25 -4.07 4.45
CA ASN A 375 -2.64 -3.27 3.39
C ASN A 375 -2.81 -1.78 3.68
N LEU A 376 -1.86 -0.96 3.24
CA LEU A 376 -1.79 0.47 3.56
C LEU A 376 -2.00 1.36 2.32
N ASN A 377 -2.52 2.56 2.55
CA ASN A 377 -2.32 3.67 1.63
C ASN A 377 -1.94 4.95 2.38
N GLU A 378 -0.81 5.57 2.00
CA GLU A 378 -0.50 6.97 2.37
C GLU A 378 -1.42 7.89 1.56
N CYS A 379 -2.15 8.80 2.20
CA CYS A 379 -3.15 9.60 1.50
C CYS A 379 -3.14 11.08 1.90
N PHE A 380 -3.68 11.94 1.03
CA PHE A 380 -3.90 13.38 1.23
C PHE A 380 -2.66 14.27 1.16
N GLY A 381 -1.46 13.69 1.02
CA GLY A 381 -0.22 14.44 1.01
C GLY A 381 -0.07 15.36 -0.19
N ALA A 382 0.44 16.58 0.04
CA ALA A 382 0.68 17.58 -1.01
C ALA A 382 -0.57 17.99 -1.82
N TYR A 383 -1.77 17.91 -1.22
CA TYR A 383 -3.02 18.40 -1.85
C TYR A 383 -3.23 19.92 -1.74
N GLY A 384 -2.42 20.61 -0.94
CA GLY A 384 -2.53 22.04 -0.69
C GLY A 384 -3.48 22.40 0.45
N TRP A 385 -3.40 23.63 0.95
CA TRP A 385 -4.29 24.13 2.02
C TRP A 385 -5.74 24.32 1.57
N GLU A 386 -5.98 24.31 0.26
CA GLU A 386 -7.29 24.32 -0.36
C GLU A 386 -8.04 22.98 -0.26
N PHE A 387 -7.38 21.91 0.18
CA PHE A 387 -7.99 20.60 0.34
C PHE A 387 -9.15 20.63 1.33
N THR A 388 -10.32 20.18 0.87
CA THR A 388 -11.59 20.33 1.56
C THR A 388 -12.00 19.10 2.37
N TRP A 389 -13.02 19.25 3.23
CA TRP A 389 -13.57 18.11 3.97
C TRP A 389 -14.14 17.05 3.05
N GLU A 390 -14.84 17.52 2.03
CA GLU A 390 -15.53 16.74 1.03
C GLU A 390 -14.53 15.95 0.17
N GLU A 391 -13.41 16.55 -0.23
CA GLU A 391 -12.33 15.84 -0.94
C GLU A 391 -11.69 14.74 -0.08
N MET A 392 -11.43 14.99 1.22
CA MET A 392 -10.93 13.94 2.12
C MET A 392 -11.91 12.77 2.23
N ARG A 393 -13.20 13.08 2.41
CA ARG A 393 -14.26 12.06 2.49
C ARG A 393 -14.34 11.25 1.19
N TRP A 394 -14.29 11.92 0.04
CA TRP A 394 -14.31 11.26 -1.27
C TRP A 394 -13.13 10.32 -1.47
N LEU A 395 -11.91 10.78 -1.19
CA LEU A 395 -10.69 9.97 -1.35
C LEU A 395 -10.63 8.81 -0.36
N THR A 396 -11.16 9.00 0.85
CA THR A 396 -11.32 7.92 1.84
C THR A 396 -12.18 6.80 1.25
N ASP A 397 -13.34 7.13 0.70
CA ASP A 397 -14.26 6.15 0.14
C ASP A 397 -13.71 5.51 -1.13
N TRP A 398 -13.00 6.29 -1.96
CA TRP A 398 -12.28 5.79 -3.13
C TRP A 398 -11.26 4.70 -2.75
N LEU A 399 -10.51 4.88 -1.66
CA LEU A 399 -9.54 3.91 -1.17
C LEU A 399 -10.22 2.69 -0.55
N LEU A 400 -11.17 2.90 0.36
CA LEU A 400 -11.83 1.83 1.11
C LEU A 400 -12.62 0.89 0.18
N VAL A 401 -13.33 1.42 -0.82
CA VAL A 401 -14.10 0.58 -1.76
C VAL A 401 -13.19 -0.26 -2.67
N ARG A 402 -11.95 0.19 -2.90
CA ARG A 402 -10.93 -0.59 -3.63
C ARG A 402 -10.25 -1.66 -2.77
N GLY A 403 -10.58 -1.72 -1.47
CA GLY A 403 -10.11 -2.74 -0.54
C GLY A 403 -8.95 -2.30 0.36
N VAL A 404 -8.61 -1.01 0.37
CA VAL A 404 -7.63 -0.50 1.34
C VAL A 404 -8.17 -0.67 2.75
N ASP A 405 -7.33 -1.13 3.67
CA ASP A 405 -7.72 -1.46 5.04
C ASP A 405 -6.85 -0.82 6.13
N MET A 406 -5.93 0.07 5.74
CA MET A 406 -5.18 0.94 6.63
C MET A 406 -4.90 2.24 5.89
N LEU A 407 -5.38 3.36 6.41
CA LEU A 407 -5.14 4.68 5.83
C LEU A 407 -4.09 5.39 6.70
N SER A 408 -3.10 5.98 6.03
CA SER A 408 -2.06 6.80 6.64
C SER A 408 -2.19 8.25 6.16
N PRO A 409 -3.02 9.08 6.82
CA PRO A 409 -3.16 10.49 6.45
C PRO A 409 -1.83 11.24 6.51
N HIS A 410 -1.47 11.89 5.40
CA HIS A 410 -0.38 12.84 5.27
C HIS A 410 -0.98 14.26 5.21
N ALA A 411 -0.91 15.06 6.26
CA ALA A 411 -0.29 14.72 7.55
C ALA A 411 -0.86 15.45 8.76
N PHE A 412 -0.44 15.02 9.96
CA PHE A 412 -0.66 15.72 11.23
C PHE A 412 0.63 16.44 11.60
N TYR A 413 0.59 17.76 11.77
CA TYR A 413 1.78 18.57 12.01
C TYR A 413 2.01 18.74 13.51
N TYR A 414 3.22 18.45 13.98
CA TYR A 414 3.63 18.82 15.34
C TYR A 414 3.52 20.34 15.54
N SER A 415 3.92 21.12 14.53
CA SER A 415 3.87 22.58 14.54
C SER A 415 3.61 23.14 13.14
N VAL A 416 2.70 24.12 13.05
CA VAL A 416 2.48 24.94 11.85
C VAL A 416 3.14 26.33 11.95
N ARG A 417 4.07 26.51 12.89
CA ARG A 417 4.77 27.80 13.10
C ARG A 417 5.73 28.12 11.95
N GLY A 418 5.59 29.31 11.37
CA GLY A 418 6.52 29.83 10.36
C GLY A 418 6.43 29.08 9.04
N GLU A 419 7.58 28.70 8.47
CA GLU A 419 7.67 28.05 7.15
C GLU A 419 7.15 26.60 7.15
N ARG A 420 7.09 25.95 8.32
CA ARG A 420 6.61 24.58 8.51
C ARG A 420 5.24 24.31 7.91
N ARG A 421 4.33 25.28 7.99
CA ARG A 421 2.98 25.19 7.39
C ARG A 421 3.00 24.99 5.87
N ASN A 422 4.10 25.34 5.20
CA ASN A 422 4.22 25.19 3.76
C ASN A 422 4.84 23.84 3.37
N GLU A 423 5.20 23.02 4.35
CA GLU A 423 5.89 21.78 4.04
C GLU A 423 4.93 20.66 3.71
N ARG A 424 4.63 20.52 2.41
CA ARG A 424 3.70 19.52 1.84
C ARG A 424 2.27 19.56 2.44
N PRO A 425 1.61 20.74 2.52
CA PRO A 425 0.26 20.86 3.07
C PRO A 425 -0.75 19.98 2.32
N PRO A 426 -1.88 19.63 2.95
CA PRO A 426 -2.43 20.21 4.19
C PRO A 426 -2.08 19.47 5.50
N ASP A 427 -2.31 20.13 6.64
CA ASP A 427 -2.60 19.42 7.88
C ASP A 427 -4.03 18.86 7.80
N VAL A 428 -4.16 17.53 7.93
CA VAL A 428 -5.45 16.83 7.88
C VAL A 428 -5.96 16.39 9.25
N GLY A 429 -5.44 16.98 10.32
CA GLY A 429 -5.86 16.67 11.67
C GLY A 429 -5.82 17.90 12.59
N PRO A 430 -4.94 17.95 13.61
CA PRO A 430 -5.08 18.85 14.76
C PRO A 430 -5.06 20.34 14.44
N ASN A 431 -4.35 20.74 13.38
CA ASN A 431 -4.17 22.16 13.07
C ASN A 431 -5.23 22.70 12.11
N ASN A 432 -6.24 21.90 11.80
CA ASN A 432 -7.28 22.24 10.84
C ASN A 432 -8.64 22.38 11.52
N THR A 433 -9.48 23.28 10.99
CA THR A 433 -10.74 23.76 11.61
C THR A 433 -11.79 22.68 11.86
N TRP A 434 -11.64 21.53 11.20
CA TRP A 434 -12.49 20.35 11.32
C TRP A 434 -12.06 19.33 12.39
N TRP A 435 -11.01 19.59 13.20
CA TRP A 435 -10.50 18.62 14.18
C TRP A 435 -11.56 18.19 15.21
N ASP A 436 -12.36 19.14 15.71
CA ASP A 436 -13.45 18.88 16.67
C ASP A 436 -14.50 17.86 16.17
N ARG A 437 -14.57 17.62 14.85
CA ARG A 437 -15.47 16.63 14.22
C ARG A 437 -14.74 15.42 13.65
N TYR A 438 -13.47 15.23 13.96
CA TYR A 438 -12.63 14.17 13.38
C TYR A 438 -12.98 12.77 13.90
N LYS A 439 -13.37 12.65 15.18
CA LYS A 439 -13.64 11.33 15.80
C LYS A 439 -14.67 10.48 15.04
N PRO A 440 -15.86 10.99 14.65
CA PRO A 440 -16.79 10.22 13.82
C PRO A 440 -16.18 9.75 12.49
N TYR A 441 -15.30 10.55 11.88
CA TYR A 441 -14.59 10.16 10.66
C TYR A 441 -13.52 9.08 10.91
N ALA A 442 -12.72 9.21 11.96
CA ALA A 442 -11.74 8.19 12.34
C ALA A 442 -12.40 6.86 12.69
N ASP A 443 -13.53 6.91 13.42
CA ASP A 443 -14.34 5.74 13.74
C ASP A 443 -14.93 5.12 12.47
N TYR A 444 -15.47 5.92 11.55
CA TYR A 444 -15.93 5.45 10.23
C TYR A 444 -14.83 4.68 9.47
N CYS A 445 -13.64 5.27 9.35
CA CYS A 445 -12.51 4.64 8.68
C CYS A 445 -12.14 3.31 9.33
N ARG A 446 -12.18 3.25 10.68
CA ARG A 446 -11.89 2.05 11.45
C ARG A 446 -12.89 0.92 11.20
N ARG A 447 -14.19 1.22 11.04
CA ARG A 447 -15.22 0.21 10.74
C ARG A 447 -15.00 -0.47 9.40
N ILE A 448 -14.80 0.33 8.36
CA ILE A 448 -14.62 -0.21 7.01
C ILE A 448 -13.26 -0.90 6.88
N SER A 449 -12.22 -0.33 7.48
CA SER A 449 -10.89 -0.95 7.55
C SER A 449 -10.93 -2.32 8.22
N TRP A 450 -11.65 -2.45 9.34
CA TRP A 450 -11.85 -3.75 10.01
C TRP A 450 -12.55 -4.77 9.10
N MET A 451 -13.63 -4.37 8.43
CA MET A 451 -14.35 -5.26 7.51
C MET A 451 -13.49 -5.69 6.32
N ASN A 452 -12.76 -4.75 5.69
CA ASN A 452 -11.84 -5.06 4.59
C ASN A 452 -10.66 -5.94 5.03
N ALA A 453 -10.24 -5.79 6.28
CA ALA A 453 -9.12 -6.55 6.82
C ALA A 453 -9.50 -8.00 7.13
N VAL A 454 -10.63 -8.21 7.81
CA VAL A 454 -11.06 -9.52 8.36
C VAL A 454 -11.99 -10.27 7.42
N GLY A 455 -12.78 -9.56 6.61
CA GLY A 455 -13.69 -10.17 5.64
C GLY A 455 -12.94 -10.82 4.48
N THR A 456 -13.51 -11.90 3.95
CA THR A 456 -13.01 -12.56 2.73
C THR A 456 -13.70 -11.92 1.53
N GLN A 457 -12.93 -11.36 0.59
CA GLN A 457 -13.51 -10.74 -0.62
C GLN A 457 -14.20 -11.79 -1.50
N VAL A 458 -15.33 -11.43 -2.07
CA VAL A 458 -15.98 -12.17 -3.16
C VAL A 458 -15.68 -11.44 -4.46
N CYS A 459 -14.99 -12.10 -5.39
CA CYS A 459 -14.57 -11.51 -6.65
C CYS A 459 -14.20 -12.60 -7.66
N ASP A 460 -14.81 -12.55 -8.84
CA ASP A 460 -14.66 -13.55 -9.92
C ASP A 460 -13.62 -13.17 -10.99
N ILE A 461 -13.14 -11.93 -10.99
CA ILE A 461 -12.36 -11.37 -12.10
C ILE A 461 -10.94 -11.06 -11.66
N ALA A 462 -9.97 -11.60 -12.37
CA ALA A 462 -8.58 -11.19 -12.29
C ALA A 462 -8.18 -10.34 -13.51
N VAL A 463 -7.33 -9.35 -13.30
CA VAL A 463 -6.70 -8.56 -14.38
C VAL A 463 -5.19 -8.81 -14.32
N LEU A 464 -4.62 -9.28 -15.44
CA LEU A 464 -3.19 -9.57 -15.55
C LEU A 464 -2.40 -8.26 -15.64
N GLY A 465 -1.39 -8.10 -14.79
CA GLY A 465 -0.38 -7.06 -14.88
C GLY A 465 1.03 -7.65 -14.94
N SER A 466 2.05 -6.79 -14.98
CA SER A 466 3.45 -7.18 -14.71
C SER A 466 3.90 -6.63 -13.36
N ALA A 467 5.13 -6.92 -12.96
CA ALA A 467 5.69 -6.46 -11.69
C ALA A 467 5.63 -4.93 -11.48
N THR A 468 5.61 -4.14 -12.56
CA THR A 468 5.63 -2.66 -12.53
C THR A 468 4.59 -2.02 -13.44
N ARG A 469 3.60 -2.79 -13.90
CA ARG A 469 2.54 -2.26 -14.78
C ARG A 469 1.20 -2.92 -14.50
N LEU A 470 0.20 -2.09 -14.22
CA LEU A 470 -1.17 -2.49 -13.96
C LEU A 470 -2.11 -1.85 -15.00
N PRO A 471 -2.90 -2.64 -15.75
CA PRO A 471 -3.80 -2.08 -16.76
C PRO A 471 -4.95 -1.29 -16.14
N TRP A 472 -5.14 -0.05 -16.59
CA TRP A 472 -6.24 0.81 -16.13
C TRP A 472 -7.44 0.85 -17.08
N ARG A 473 -7.28 0.54 -18.38
CA ARG A 473 -8.36 0.69 -19.37
C ARG A 473 -9.51 -0.26 -19.07
N VAL A 474 -9.22 -1.55 -18.90
CA VAL A 474 -10.23 -2.53 -18.51
C VAL A 474 -10.75 -2.25 -17.09
N ALA A 475 -9.88 -1.86 -16.16
CA ALA A 475 -10.26 -1.56 -14.79
C ALA A 475 -11.33 -0.46 -14.69
N ARG A 476 -11.22 0.60 -15.52
CA ARG A 476 -12.26 1.64 -15.63
C ARG A 476 -13.61 1.03 -15.99
N VAL A 477 -13.66 0.22 -17.05
CA VAL A 477 -14.91 -0.41 -17.51
C VAL A 477 -15.50 -1.30 -16.40
N LEU A 478 -14.66 -2.07 -15.72
CA LEU A 478 -15.10 -2.92 -14.61
C LEU A 478 -15.71 -2.08 -13.47
N PHE A 479 -15.05 -0.99 -13.06
CA PHE A 479 -15.56 -0.09 -12.04
C PHE A 479 -16.88 0.59 -12.43
N GLU A 480 -16.99 1.11 -13.65
CA GLU A 480 -18.18 1.81 -14.16
C GLU A 480 -19.41 0.87 -14.30
N HIS A 481 -19.20 -0.44 -14.32
CA HIS A 481 -20.26 -1.44 -14.51
C HIS A 481 -20.40 -2.44 -13.34
N GLN A 482 -20.02 -2.02 -12.13
CA GLN A 482 -20.15 -2.82 -10.91
C GLN A 482 -19.53 -4.23 -11.06
N ARG A 483 -18.33 -4.30 -11.62
CA ARG A 483 -17.50 -5.52 -11.67
C ARG A 483 -16.29 -5.34 -10.77
N ASP A 484 -16.27 -6.03 -9.64
CA ASP A 484 -15.07 -6.05 -8.78
C ASP A 484 -14.00 -6.96 -9.38
N PHE A 485 -12.73 -6.62 -9.16
CA PHE A 485 -11.59 -7.35 -9.71
C PHE A 485 -10.36 -7.23 -8.78
N ASN A 486 -9.38 -8.12 -8.99
CA ASN A 486 -8.05 -8.01 -8.39
C ASN A 486 -6.96 -8.09 -9.47
N TYR A 487 -5.83 -7.41 -9.25
CA TYR A 487 -4.66 -7.53 -10.12
C TYR A 487 -3.81 -8.74 -9.73
N ILE A 488 -3.25 -9.41 -10.73
CA ILE A 488 -2.29 -10.49 -10.55
C ILE A 488 -1.12 -10.21 -11.49
N ASP A 489 0.09 -10.07 -10.94
CA ASP A 489 1.29 -9.93 -11.76
C ASP A 489 1.74 -11.28 -12.33
N THR A 490 2.48 -11.24 -13.43
CA THR A 490 3.08 -12.38 -14.12
C THR A 490 3.84 -13.34 -13.21
N ALA A 491 4.69 -12.84 -12.31
CA ALA A 491 5.46 -13.69 -11.41
C ALA A 491 4.56 -14.39 -10.40
N THR A 492 3.61 -13.67 -9.79
CA THR A 492 2.60 -14.26 -8.90
C THR A 492 1.77 -15.33 -9.61
N LEU A 493 1.33 -15.06 -10.85
CA LEU A 493 0.58 -16.02 -11.65
C LEU A 493 1.37 -17.32 -11.84
N LEU A 494 2.64 -17.23 -12.22
CA LEU A 494 3.49 -18.38 -12.50
C LEU A 494 3.91 -19.15 -11.25
N ASP A 495 4.18 -18.44 -10.15
CA ASP A 495 4.76 -19.03 -8.93
C ASP A 495 3.70 -19.59 -7.98
N LYS A 496 2.49 -19.01 -7.96
CA LYS A 496 1.49 -19.28 -6.92
C LYS A 496 0.14 -19.75 -7.41
N ALA A 497 -0.20 -19.52 -8.67
CA ALA A 497 -1.56 -19.79 -9.12
C ALA A 497 -1.78 -21.25 -9.47
N GLU A 498 -2.92 -21.78 -9.04
CA GLU A 498 -3.44 -23.05 -9.52
C GLU A 498 -4.42 -22.76 -10.68
N ILE A 499 -4.04 -23.15 -11.90
CA ILE A 499 -4.80 -22.88 -13.12
C ILE A 499 -5.45 -24.16 -13.62
N THR A 500 -6.77 -24.11 -13.80
CA THR A 500 -7.58 -25.20 -14.35
C THR A 500 -8.59 -24.68 -15.38
N GLU A 501 -9.31 -25.58 -16.05
CA GLU A 501 -10.45 -25.20 -16.90
C GLU A 501 -11.60 -24.54 -16.12
N ALA A 502 -11.68 -24.77 -14.81
CA ALA A 502 -12.72 -24.19 -13.95
C ALA A 502 -12.41 -22.72 -13.59
N GLY A 503 -11.14 -22.36 -13.50
CA GLY A 503 -10.71 -21.03 -13.07
C GLY A 503 -9.26 -20.99 -12.60
N LEU A 504 -8.93 -19.87 -11.98
CA LEU A 504 -7.61 -19.50 -11.45
C LEU A 504 -7.72 -19.33 -9.92
N ALA A 505 -6.94 -20.06 -9.13
CA ALA A 505 -6.95 -19.93 -7.67
C ALA A 505 -5.61 -19.37 -7.14
N ILE A 506 -5.68 -18.41 -6.21
CA ILE A 506 -4.53 -17.88 -5.47
C ILE A 506 -4.95 -17.68 -4.01
N GLY A 507 -4.34 -18.44 -3.09
CA GLY A 507 -4.69 -18.38 -1.68
C GLY A 507 -6.17 -18.72 -1.45
N ALA A 508 -6.92 -17.78 -0.86
CA ALA A 508 -8.36 -17.94 -0.64
C ALA A 508 -9.24 -17.48 -1.82
N MET A 509 -8.65 -16.84 -2.84
CA MET A 509 -9.40 -16.35 -3.99
C MET A 509 -9.51 -17.38 -5.10
N ASN A 510 -10.67 -17.39 -5.75
CA ASN A 510 -10.95 -18.16 -6.96
C ASN A 510 -11.53 -17.21 -8.00
N TYR A 511 -10.85 -17.09 -9.13
CA TYR A 511 -11.27 -16.25 -10.25
C TYR A 511 -11.79 -17.12 -11.39
N THR A 512 -12.97 -16.76 -11.86
CA THR A 512 -13.69 -17.42 -12.95
C THR A 512 -13.20 -16.94 -14.32
N VAL A 513 -12.66 -15.72 -14.39
CA VAL A 513 -12.19 -15.05 -15.61
C VAL A 513 -10.85 -14.35 -15.36
N LEU A 514 -9.93 -14.45 -16.32
CA LEU A 514 -8.72 -13.63 -16.39
C LEU A 514 -8.80 -12.69 -17.60
N ILE A 515 -8.54 -11.40 -17.38
CA ILE A 515 -8.50 -10.39 -18.44
C ILE A 515 -7.06 -9.93 -18.68
N VAL A 516 -6.67 -9.86 -19.94
CA VAL A 516 -5.38 -9.33 -20.41
C VAL A 516 -5.65 -8.04 -21.19
N ASP A 517 -5.05 -6.93 -20.76
CA ASP A 517 -5.22 -5.60 -21.36
C ASP A 517 -3.84 -5.06 -21.76
N GLY A 518 -3.37 -5.46 -22.94
CA GLY A 518 -2.06 -5.11 -23.48
C GLY A 518 -1.03 -6.26 -23.48
N ALA A 519 -0.19 -6.32 -24.53
CA ALA A 519 0.82 -7.36 -24.72
C ALA A 519 2.03 -7.23 -23.78
N ASP A 520 2.24 -6.05 -23.21
CA ASP A 520 3.32 -5.74 -22.28
C ASP A 520 3.14 -6.33 -20.88
N THR A 521 1.99 -6.97 -20.62
CA THR A 521 1.69 -7.73 -19.40
C THR A 521 1.97 -9.22 -19.52
N VAL A 522 2.36 -9.72 -20.69
CA VAL A 522 2.57 -11.16 -20.93
C VAL A 522 4.05 -11.49 -21.02
N GLU A 523 4.57 -12.09 -19.95
CA GLU A 523 5.97 -12.54 -19.85
C GLU A 523 6.14 -14.01 -20.27
N PRO A 524 7.37 -14.48 -20.54
CA PRO A 524 7.63 -15.88 -20.89
C PRO A 524 7.04 -16.86 -19.87
N GLY A 525 6.39 -17.93 -20.33
CA GLY A 525 5.73 -18.93 -19.49
C GLY A 525 4.25 -18.66 -19.19
N VAL A 526 3.79 -17.40 -19.34
CA VAL A 526 2.40 -17.02 -19.03
C VAL A 526 1.42 -17.70 -19.99
N VAL A 527 1.71 -17.71 -21.29
CA VAL A 527 0.83 -18.31 -22.30
C VAL A 527 0.66 -19.81 -22.03
N GLU A 528 1.75 -20.52 -21.74
CA GLU A 528 1.71 -21.94 -21.41
C GLU A 528 0.92 -22.21 -20.13
N ALA A 529 1.08 -21.38 -19.11
CA ALA A 529 0.33 -21.49 -17.86
C ALA A 529 -1.18 -21.28 -18.07
N LEU A 530 -1.57 -20.38 -18.98
CA LEU A 530 -2.97 -20.05 -19.26
C LEU A 530 -3.69 -21.05 -20.17
N ALA A 531 -3.00 -22.04 -20.74
CA ALA A 531 -3.58 -22.99 -21.70
C ALA A 531 -4.91 -23.64 -21.22
N PRO A 532 -5.07 -24.09 -19.95
CA PRO A 532 -6.34 -24.64 -19.47
C PRO A 532 -7.49 -23.62 -19.45
N LEU A 533 -7.24 -22.39 -19.00
CA LEU A 533 -8.24 -21.31 -18.98
C LEU A 533 -8.63 -20.89 -20.41
N MET A 534 -7.67 -20.84 -21.33
CA MET A 534 -7.91 -20.54 -22.74
C MET A 534 -8.79 -21.61 -23.39
N ALA A 535 -8.52 -22.90 -23.12
CA ALA A 535 -9.33 -24.00 -23.62
C ALA A 535 -10.80 -23.92 -23.14
N ALA A 536 -11.02 -23.41 -21.92
CA ALA A 536 -12.33 -23.18 -21.35
C ALA A 536 -13.00 -21.85 -21.78
N GLY A 537 -12.32 -21.02 -22.59
CA GLY A 537 -12.83 -19.71 -23.03
C GLY A 537 -12.90 -18.66 -21.91
N ARG A 538 -12.07 -18.79 -20.87
CA ARG A 538 -12.06 -17.94 -19.66
C ARG A 538 -10.98 -16.86 -19.65
N VAL A 539 -10.18 -16.77 -20.72
CA VAL A 539 -9.22 -15.67 -20.93
C VAL A 539 -9.82 -14.67 -21.91
N ILE A 540 -9.94 -13.41 -21.49
CA ILE A 540 -10.42 -12.31 -22.32
C ILE A 540 -9.25 -11.40 -22.63
N VAL A 541 -8.97 -11.15 -23.91
CA VAL A 541 -8.00 -10.14 -24.34
C VAL A 541 -8.76 -8.87 -24.70
N TYR A 542 -8.44 -7.74 -24.08
CA TYR A 542 -9.15 -6.47 -24.23
C TYR A 542 -8.37 -5.49 -25.12
N GLU A 543 -9.04 -4.95 -26.15
CA GLU A 543 -8.56 -3.97 -27.14
C GLU A 543 -7.40 -4.46 -28.02
N ASP A 544 -6.21 -4.65 -27.44
CA ASP A 544 -4.99 -4.90 -28.18
C ASP A 544 -4.75 -6.39 -28.37
N LYS A 545 -4.50 -6.80 -29.63
CA LYS A 545 -4.14 -8.19 -29.94
C LYS A 545 -2.83 -8.56 -29.25
N VAL A 546 -2.85 -9.68 -28.53
CA VAL A 546 -1.66 -10.32 -27.96
C VAL A 546 -1.38 -11.60 -28.73
N GLU A 547 -0.11 -11.87 -29.04
CA GLU A 547 0.28 -13.10 -29.74
C GLU A 547 -0.01 -14.33 -28.88
N GLU A 548 -0.39 -15.44 -29.51
CA GLU A 548 -0.72 -16.72 -28.87
C GLU A 548 -1.95 -16.73 -27.92
N LEU A 549 -2.51 -15.58 -27.58
CA LEU A 549 -3.76 -15.45 -26.83
C LEU A 549 -5.01 -15.42 -27.74
N PRO A 550 -6.23 -15.58 -27.18
CA PRO A 550 -7.48 -15.50 -27.94
C PRO A 550 -7.65 -14.16 -28.68
N ALA A 551 -8.61 -14.14 -29.62
CA ALA A 551 -8.96 -12.91 -30.33
C ALA A 551 -9.41 -11.82 -29.34
N ALA A 552 -8.89 -10.60 -29.53
CA ALA A 552 -9.25 -9.47 -28.69
C ALA A 552 -10.74 -9.09 -28.87
N VAL A 553 -11.39 -8.76 -27.76
CA VAL A 553 -12.67 -8.08 -27.75
C VAL A 553 -12.46 -6.57 -27.85
N SER A 554 -13.37 -5.87 -28.50
CA SER A 554 -13.25 -4.42 -28.72
C SER A 554 -14.43 -3.66 -28.11
N GLY A 555 -14.13 -2.68 -27.26
CA GLY A 555 -15.11 -1.81 -26.62
C GLY A 555 -15.90 -2.45 -25.48
N THR A 556 -16.56 -1.57 -24.71
CA THR A 556 -17.29 -1.89 -23.48
C THR A 556 -18.40 -2.92 -23.70
N ASP A 557 -19.25 -2.74 -24.71
CA ASP A 557 -20.43 -3.60 -24.93
C ASP A 557 -20.05 -5.06 -25.21
N GLU A 558 -18.94 -5.28 -25.93
CA GLU A 558 -18.46 -6.63 -26.20
C GLU A 558 -17.86 -7.28 -24.96
N LEU A 559 -17.02 -6.53 -24.22
CA LEU A 559 -16.44 -6.99 -22.97
C LEU A 559 -17.54 -7.42 -21.98
N LEU A 560 -18.55 -6.56 -21.76
CA LEU A 560 -19.65 -6.85 -20.83
C LEU A 560 -20.47 -8.06 -21.26
N ARG A 561 -20.78 -8.20 -22.56
CA ARG A 561 -21.49 -9.36 -23.10
C ARG A 561 -20.74 -10.67 -22.84
N VAL A 562 -19.42 -10.68 -22.97
CA VAL A 562 -18.61 -11.88 -22.67
C VAL A 562 -18.57 -12.13 -21.15
N LEU A 563 -18.40 -11.08 -20.35
CA LEU A 563 -18.42 -11.19 -18.89
C LEU A 563 -19.75 -11.70 -18.36
N ASP A 564 -20.89 -11.21 -18.83
CA ASP A 564 -22.22 -11.66 -18.41
C ASP A 564 -22.44 -13.17 -18.59
N ALA A 565 -21.79 -13.77 -19.60
CA ALA A 565 -21.86 -15.21 -19.85
C ALA A 565 -20.93 -16.05 -18.95
N LEU A 566 -19.82 -15.47 -18.49
CA LEU A 566 -18.77 -16.20 -17.76
C LEU A 566 -18.80 -15.93 -16.24
N ALA A 567 -19.00 -14.69 -15.87
CA ALA A 567 -19.06 -14.17 -14.51
C ALA A 567 -20.18 -13.10 -14.45
N PRO A 568 -21.43 -13.43 -14.15
CA PRO A 568 -22.52 -12.45 -14.04
C PRO A 568 -22.27 -11.42 -12.92
N PRO A 569 -22.94 -10.26 -12.92
CA PRO A 569 -22.67 -9.22 -11.93
C PRO A 569 -23.15 -9.65 -10.53
N ASP A 570 -22.27 -9.50 -9.54
CA ASP A 570 -22.58 -9.76 -8.12
C ASP A 570 -23.48 -8.66 -7.53
N LEU A 571 -23.35 -7.43 -8.01
CA LEU A 571 -24.27 -6.32 -7.72
C LEU A 571 -24.68 -5.63 -9.02
N ALA A 572 -25.99 -5.37 -9.16
CA ALA A 572 -26.56 -4.65 -10.30
C ALA A 572 -27.52 -3.55 -9.85
N LEU A 573 -27.55 -2.44 -10.62
CA LEU A 573 -28.36 -1.25 -10.35
C LEU A 573 -29.31 -0.96 -11.51
N GLU A 574 -30.56 -0.59 -11.18
CA GLU A 574 -31.57 -0.16 -12.15
C GLU A 574 -32.19 1.19 -11.72
N PRO A 575 -31.97 2.29 -12.48
CA PRO A 575 -31.14 2.39 -13.69
C PRO A 575 -29.64 2.18 -13.40
N ALA A 576 -28.85 1.91 -14.45
CA ALA A 576 -27.40 1.75 -14.31
C ALA A 576 -26.74 3.05 -13.82
N CYS A 577 -25.81 2.94 -12.86
CA CYS A 577 -25.13 4.09 -12.26
C CYS A 577 -23.61 3.93 -12.40
N LYS A 578 -23.02 4.60 -13.39
CA LYS A 578 -21.59 4.47 -13.69
C LYS A 578 -20.64 5.01 -12.62
N ASP A 579 -21.14 5.78 -11.66
CA ASP A 579 -20.33 6.42 -10.61
C ASP A 579 -20.46 5.70 -9.25
N VAL A 580 -21.24 4.62 -9.18
CA VAL A 580 -21.34 3.79 -7.98
C VAL A 580 -20.26 2.72 -8.01
N ARG A 581 -19.53 2.58 -6.90
CA ARG A 581 -18.61 1.46 -6.67
C ARG A 581 -19.15 0.59 -5.55
N TYR A 582 -18.75 -0.66 -5.53
CA TYR A 582 -18.95 -1.50 -4.36
C TYR A 582 -17.75 -2.43 -4.14
N ARG A 583 -17.72 -2.96 -2.92
CA ARG A 583 -16.89 -4.10 -2.54
C ARG A 583 -17.75 -5.09 -1.78
N HIS A 584 -17.61 -6.37 -2.11
CA HIS A 584 -18.29 -7.45 -1.43
C HIS A 584 -17.30 -8.26 -0.59
N VAL A 585 -17.59 -8.37 0.72
CA VAL A 585 -16.87 -9.25 1.65
C VAL A 585 -17.82 -10.15 2.44
N VAL A 586 -17.39 -11.38 2.69
CA VAL A 586 -18.07 -12.32 3.60
C VAL A 586 -17.36 -12.30 4.96
N LEU A 587 -18.14 -12.11 6.02
CA LEU A 587 -17.66 -12.11 7.40
C LEU A 587 -18.61 -12.92 8.27
N GLU A 588 -18.09 -13.99 8.89
CA GLU A 588 -18.84 -14.90 9.77
C GLU A 588 -20.12 -15.46 9.11
N GLY A 589 -20.03 -15.80 7.82
CA GLY A 589 -21.14 -16.36 7.03
C GLY A 589 -22.11 -15.32 6.46
N SER A 590 -22.00 -14.05 6.86
CA SER A 590 -22.84 -12.97 6.31
C SER A 590 -22.11 -12.17 5.24
N ASP A 591 -22.84 -11.76 4.21
CA ASP A 591 -22.36 -10.96 3.09
C ASP A 591 -22.53 -9.47 3.36
N PHE A 592 -21.52 -8.69 2.99
CA PHE A 592 -21.52 -7.23 3.16
C PHE A 592 -21.07 -6.54 1.88
N TYR A 593 -21.98 -5.75 1.31
CA TYR A 593 -21.70 -4.90 0.15
C TYR A 593 -21.48 -3.47 0.63
N PHE A 594 -20.23 -3.03 0.68
CA PHE A 594 -19.90 -1.62 0.93
C PHE A 594 -20.02 -0.85 -0.38
N VAL A 595 -20.93 0.12 -0.44
CA VAL A 595 -21.30 0.87 -1.65
C VAL A 595 -20.97 2.35 -1.46
N THR A 596 -20.35 2.96 -2.47
CA THR A 596 -19.95 4.38 -2.46
C THR A 596 -20.42 5.09 -3.72
N ASN A 597 -20.70 6.40 -3.60
CA ASN A 597 -20.98 7.28 -4.74
C ASN A 597 -19.76 8.14 -5.05
N GLU A 598 -19.07 7.84 -6.16
CA GLU A 598 -17.94 8.65 -6.63
C GLU A 598 -18.39 9.83 -7.49
N GLY A 599 -19.68 9.96 -7.79
CA GLY A 599 -20.27 10.94 -8.70
C GLY A 599 -20.84 12.18 -8.00
N PRO A 600 -21.08 13.26 -8.75
CA PRO A 600 -21.55 14.54 -8.21
C PRO A 600 -23.05 14.56 -7.94
N ASP A 601 -23.80 13.57 -8.44
CA ASP A 601 -25.25 13.51 -8.39
C ASP A 601 -25.73 12.45 -7.38
N PRO A 602 -26.86 12.68 -6.67
CA PRO A 602 -27.49 11.66 -5.86
C PRO A 602 -27.92 10.45 -6.70
N VAL A 603 -27.74 9.26 -6.13
CA VAL A 603 -28.17 7.99 -6.72
C VAL A 603 -29.48 7.54 -6.09
N ASP A 604 -30.44 7.18 -6.93
CA ASP A 604 -31.70 6.55 -6.56
C ASP A 604 -31.95 5.41 -7.56
N ALA A 605 -31.74 4.17 -7.11
CA ALA A 605 -31.78 2.99 -7.97
C ALA A 605 -32.24 1.75 -7.20
N ARG A 606 -32.91 0.84 -7.90
CA ARG A 606 -33.12 -0.53 -7.41
C ARG A 606 -31.78 -1.26 -7.38
N VAL A 607 -31.51 -1.99 -6.32
CA VAL A 607 -30.33 -2.84 -6.17
C VAL A 607 -30.70 -4.33 -6.18
N THR A 608 -29.94 -5.10 -6.94
CA THR A 608 -29.96 -6.57 -6.92
C THR A 608 -28.57 -7.07 -6.56
N VAL A 609 -28.48 -8.05 -5.66
CA VAL A 609 -27.23 -8.68 -5.24
C VAL A 609 -27.32 -10.20 -5.40
N ALA A 610 -26.19 -10.87 -5.62
CA ALA A 610 -26.15 -12.33 -5.75
C ALA A 610 -26.37 -13.05 -4.41
N ALA A 611 -25.93 -12.46 -3.30
CA ALA A 611 -26.13 -13.03 -1.97
C ALA A 611 -27.62 -13.18 -1.60
N HIS A 612 -27.94 -14.27 -0.89
CA HIS A 612 -29.29 -14.61 -0.49
C HIS A 612 -29.45 -14.51 1.03
N GLY A 613 -30.52 -13.86 1.48
CA GLY A 613 -30.84 -13.78 2.91
C GLY A 613 -31.63 -12.52 3.27
N PRO A 614 -31.99 -12.34 4.55
CA PRO A 614 -32.50 -11.09 5.09
C PRO A 614 -31.51 -9.94 4.86
N ARG A 615 -32.00 -8.84 4.31
CA ARG A 615 -31.19 -7.69 3.91
C ARG A 615 -31.51 -6.48 4.77
N THR A 616 -30.48 -5.73 5.17
CA THR A 616 -30.62 -4.46 5.89
C THR A 616 -29.50 -3.51 5.53
N TRP A 617 -29.81 -2.22 5.46
CA TRP A 617 -28.82 -1.17 5.19
C TRP A 617 -28.21 -0.67 6.50
N TRP A 618 -26.89 -0.49 6.53
CA TRP A 618 -26.18 0.15 7.63
C TRP A 618 -25.56 1.47 7.15
N ASP A 619 -25.64 2.48 8.01
CA ASP A 619 -24.89 3.73 7.90
C ASP A 619 -23.56 3.54 8.65
N PRO A 620 -22.43 3.42 7.94
CA PRO A 620 -21.12 3.21 8.55
C PRO A 620 -20.59 4.45 9.27
N TYR A 621 -21.04 5.65 8.89
CA TYR A 621 -20.60 6.89 9.53
C TYR A 621 -21.34 7.10 10.85
N ALA A 622 -22.68 6.96 10.84
CA ALA A 622 -23.52 7.10 12.03
C ALA A 622 -23.54 5.86 12.93
N ALA A 623 -22.98 4.73 12.47
CA ALA A 623 -22.97 3.43 13.15
C ALA A 623 -24.38 2.90 13.47
N LYS A 624 -25.29 2.98 12.50
CA LYS A 624 -26.72 2.66 12.68
C LYS A 624 -27.26 1.75 11.59
N ARG A 625 -28.28 0.96 11.95
CA ARG A 625 -29.12 0.27 10.98
C ARG A 625 -30.17 1.25 10.43
N MET A 626 -30.44 1.19 9.14
CA MET A 626 -31.39 2.03 8.43
C MET A 626 -32.69 1.25 8.21
N GLU A 627 -33.45 1.02 9.28
CA GLU A 627 -34.64 0.15 9.28
C GLU A 627 -35.76 0.63 8.35
N ASP A 628 -35.86 1.94 8.14
CA ASP A 628 -36.89 2.54 7.28
C ASP A 628 -36.56 2.50 5.78
N ARG A 629 -35.36 2.03 5.40
CA ARG A 629 -34.93 1.96 4.01
C ARG A 629 -35.23 0.58 3.42
N ALA A 630 -35.91 0.57 2.28
CA ALA A 630 -36.17 -0.66 1.53
C ALA A 630 -34.84 -1.34 1.12
N PRO A 631 -34.65 -2.64 1.42
CA PRO A 631 -33.37 -3.33 1.20
C PRO A 631 -33.04 -3.59 -0.28
N ASP A 632 -34.03 -3.46 -1.17
CA ASP A 632 -33.90 -3.56 -2.63
C ASP A 632 -33.72 -2.20 -3.30
N HIS A 633 -33.47 -1.15 -2.52
CA HIS A 633 -33.37 0.22 -3.02
C HIS A 633 -32.16 0.96 -2.44
N LEU A 634 -31.30 1.46 -3.31
CA LEU A 634 -30.13 2.27 -2.98
C LEU A 634 -30.49 3.76 -3.10
N GLN A 635 -30.18 4.52 -2.05
CA GLN A 635 -30.29 5.99 -2.04
C GLN A 635 -29.03 6.57 -1.38
N ILE A 636 -28.14 7.16 -2.15
CA ILE A 636 -26.90 7.76 -1.60
C ILE A 636 -26.60 9.08 -2.28
N GLY A 637 -26.31 10.11 -1.49
CA GLY A 637 -25.85 11.40 -2.00
C GLY A 637 -24.39 11.35 -2.48
N PRO A 638 -23.88 12.46 -3.04
CA PRO A 638 -22.45 12.62 -3.28
C PRO A 638 -21.68 12.53 -1.96
N TYR A 639 -20.50 11.90 -1.97
CA TYR A 639 -19.64 11.73 -0.77
C TYR A 639 -20.23 10.85 0.35
N GLU A 640 -21.31 10.12 0.05
CA GLU A 640 -21.95 9.19 0.96
C GLU A 640 -21.64 7.74 0.60
N SER A 641 -21.68 6.90 1.62
CA SER A 641 -21.49 5.46 1.52
C SER A 641 -22.46 4.73 2.45
N CYS A 642 -22.79 3.49 2.10
CA CYS A 642 -23.63 2.63 2.91
C CYS A 642 -23.23 1.17 2.76
N ILE A 643 -23.65 0.32 3.70
CA ILE A 643 -23.41 -1.12 3.63
C ILE A 643 -24.74 -1.84 3.50
N LEU A 644 -24.90 -2.68 2.48
CA LEU A 644 -25.98 -3.67 2.46
C LEU A 644 -25.46 -4.93 3.15
N ALA A 645 -26.00 -5.23 4.32
CA ALA A 645 -25.74 -6.50 5.01
C ALA A 645 -26.79 -7.53 4.58
N VAL A 646 -26.35 -8.67 4.06
CA VAL A 646 -27.17 -9.85 3.80
C VAL A 646 -26.79 -10.88 4.85
N LEU A 647 -27.67 -11.05 5.83
CA LEU A 647 -27.37 -11.85 7.01
C LEU A 647 -27.68 -13.32 6.74
N ASP A 648 -26.84 -14.19 7.29
CA ASP A 648 -27.15 -15.62 7.35
C ASP A 648 -28.47 -15.80 8.13
N GLY A 649 -29.47 -16.40 7.46
CA GLY A 649 -30.71 -16.81 8.11
C GLY A 649 -30.47 -18.08 8.93
N PRO A 650 -31.32 -18.43 9.92
CA PRO A 650 -31.35 -19.80 10.38
C PRO A 650 -31.68 -20.68 9.16
N GLU A 651 -30.81 -21.63 8.83
CA GLU A 651 -31.05 -22.63 7.78
C GLU A 651 -32.48 -23.15 7.92
N SER A 652 -33.34 -22.87 6.95
CA SER A 652 -34.63 -23.55 6.85
C SER A 652 -34.35 -24.94 6.32
N GLU A 653 -34.40 -25.93 7.22
CA GLU A 653 -34.43 -27.38 6.89
C GLU A 653 -35.49 -27.74 5.83
#